data_AF-A0AAN9RKL0-F1
#
_entry.id   AF-A0AAN9RKL0-F1
#
_cell.length_a   1.000
_cell.length_b   1.000
_cell.length_c   1.000
_cell.angle_alpha   90.00
_cell.angle_beta   90.00
_cell.angle_gamma   90.00
#
_symmetry.space_group_name_H-M   'P 1'
#
loop_
_entity.id
_entity.type
_entity.pdbx_description
1 polymer ?
#
loop_
_entity_poly.entity_id
_entity_poly.type
_entity_poly.pdbx_seq_one_letter_code
_entity_poly.pdbx_strand_id
1 'polypeptide(L)'
;MSEAAARMAEASAASQPLSPENEVAMSPQNSSEEQDSSLPTQTTPEAAVPESPDSTTTRAEPIPQPRKRRRRKKFFTELTTGASTRRNEVAKDCDVEALIAISVGFPVDSLTEEEIEANVVSTVGGSEQSNYIVVRNHILARWRSNVSVWLTRDRALRSIRVEHKGLVDTAYRFLLDHGYINFGLAQEIKTLKLKSFDASERGTVIVIGAGFSGLVAARQLVFMGFKVVILEGRTRPGGRVKTKKMKGDRVEAAADFGGSVLTGINGNPLGVLARQLGLPLHKVRDICPLYLPDGRSVDSEVDSRVEVSFNKLLERVCKLRQAMIEEVKSVDVPLGTALEAFRRVYKVAEDKEERMLLNWHLANLEYANATLMANLSMAYWDQDDPYEMGGDHCFIPGGNETFVRALAEELPIFYGRTVECVKYASDGVAVYAGGMEFRGDMALCTVPLGVLKKGDIEFVPELPQRKKDAIRRLGFGLLNKVAMLFPYNFWGGDIDTFGHLTEDLSMRGEFFLFYSYSSVSGGPLLVALVAGEAAIRFEMMSPVESVKRVLDILKDIFNPKGIVVPDPVQAVCTRWGKDHFAYGSYSYVAVGSSGDDYDILAESVGDGRVFFAGEATSKQYPATMHGAFLSGMREAANILRVAKRRSSMPVVDNTSKGITQENDDMSKLFVKPDLMFGSFCALFDPKVNDLDSSSLLRVKIGGAVLDSGSLYLYTLLSKKRVIELSQVEGDENRMRMLNHNFRVTLVGRKGLSGAAESLIANIKLSRPNFNEVENGLVAGKENC
;
A
#
# COMPACT_ATOMS: atom_id res chain seq x y z
N MET A 1 -7.31 4.94 7.44
CA MET A 1 -7.75 6.35 7.17
C MET A 1 -8.82 6.84 8.15
N SER A 2 -9.41 5.91 8.89
CA SER A 2 -10.48 6.11 9.87
C SER A 2 -10.01 6.96 11.06
N GLU A 3 -8.84 6.63 11.62
CA GLU A 3 -8.22 7.40 12.68
C GLU A 3 -7.64 8.73 12.17
N ALA A 4 -7.26 8.85 10.89
CA ALA A 4 -6.85 10.13 10.28
C ALA A 4 -8.02 11.12 10.14
N ALA A 5 -9.23 10.62 9.87
CA ALA A 5 -10.46 11.42 9.92
C ALA A 5 -10.79 11.87 11.35
N ALA A 6 -10.51 11.01 12.35
CA ALA A 6 -10.61 11.35 13.77
C ALA A 6 -9.52 12.33 14.23
N ARG A 7 -8.28 12.23 13.70
CA ARG A 7 -7.16 13.12 14.05
C ARG A 7 -7.24 14.50 13.39
N MET A 8 -7.87 14.61 12.22
CA MET A 8 -8.25 15.93 11.69
C MET A 8 -9.35 16.60 12.54
N ALA A 9 -10.07 15.83 13.37
CA ALA A 9 -11.00 16.36 14.37
C ALA A 9 -10.31 16.68 15.72
N GLU A 10 -9.30 15.90 16.16
CA GLU A 10 -8.49 16.16 17.39
C GLU A 10 -7.82 17.56 17.41
N ALA A 11 -7.79 18.18 16.25
CA ALA A 11 -7.12 19.40 15.88
C ALA A 11 -7.90 20.67 16.34
N SER A 12 -9.20 20.54 16.67
CA SER A 12 -10.08 21.62 17.14
C SER A 12 -9.78 22.14 18.57
N ALA A 13 -9.21 21.32 19.46
CA ALA A 13 -9.17 21.62 20.90
C ALA A 13 -8.04 22.56 21.39
N ALA A 14 -7.33 23.28 20.50
CA ALA A 14 -6.18 24.09 20.87
C ALA A 14 -6.30 25.58 20.51
N SER A 15 -7.30 26.28 21.05
CA SER A 15 -7.34 27.76 21.00
C SER A 15 -7.64 28.35 22.39
N GLN A 16 -6.67 29.07 22.95
CA GLN A 16 -6.91 30.06 24.01
C GLN A 16 -7.11 31.44 23.39
N PRO A 17 -8.01 32.29 23.94
CA PRO A 17 -8.30 33.60 23.35
C PRO A 17 -7.24 34.64 23.72
N LEU A 18 -6.81 35.43 22.73
CA LEU A 18 -6.18 36.74 22.95
C LEU A 18 -7.29 37.80 22.87
N SER A 19 -7.43 38.60 23.93
CA SER A 19 -8.36 39.73 24.02
C SER A 19 -7.80 41.00 23.36
N PRO A 20 -8.67 41.91 22.84
CA PRO A 20 -8.25 43.07 22.07
C PRO A 20 -8.14 44.38 22.89
N GLU A 21 -7.21 45.22 22.42
CA GLU A 21 -7.19 46.69 22.33
C GLU A 21 -7.24 47.61 23.58
N ASN A 22 -6.32 48.58 23.59
CA ASN A 22 -6.66 49.99 23.75
C ASN A 22 -5.75 50.85 22.85
N GLU A 23 -6.39 51.64 22.00
CA GLU A 23 -5.83 52.65 21.10
C GLU A 23 -5.31 53.90 21.85
N VAL A 24 -4.41 54.68 21.22
CA VAL A 24 -4.69 56.04 20.69
C VAL A 24 -3.37 56.82 20.43
N ALA A 25 -3.14 57.03 19.13
CA ALA A 25 -2.77 58.24 18.39
C ALA A 25 -1.38 58.95 18.44
N MET A 26 -1.06 59.42 17.23
CA MET A 26 -0.29 60.60 16.79
C MET A 26 1.23 60.48 16.58
N SER A 27 1.59 60.37 15.29
CA SER A 27 2.77 60.95 14.64
C SER A 27 2.60 62.48 14.49
N PRO A 28 3.56 63.29 13.97
CA PRO A 28 4.84 62.96 13.29
C PRO A 28 6.05 63.85 13.68
N GLN A 29 7.25 63.50 13.17
CA GLN A 29 8.20 64.36 12.42
C GLN A 29 9.68 63.98 12.66
N ASN A 30 10.41 63.90 11.53
CA ASN A 30 11.79 64.39 11.24
C ASN A 30 12.88 64.22 12.31
N SER A 31 14.14 63.90 12.04
CA SER A 31 14.97 63.82 10.84
C SER A 31 16.37 63.37 11.31
N SER A 32 17.19 62.93 10.36
CA SER A 32 18.64 63.17 10.25
C SER A 32 19.64 62.57 11.26
N GLU A 33 20.58 61.80 10.66
CA GLU A 33 22.05 61.83 10.86
C GLU A 33 22.63 61.12 12.10
N GLU A 34 23.43 60.06 11.90
CA GLU A 34 24.93 60.06 11.89
C GLU A 34 25.52 60.39 13.28
N GLN A 35 26.61 59.84 13.80
CA GLN A 35 27.59 58.83 13.43
C GLN A 35 28.38 58.53 14.73
N ASP A 36 29.01 57.37 14.77
CA ASP A 36 30.31 57.07 15.42
C ASP A 36 30.56 57.08 16.95
N SER A 37 31.02 55.89 17.36
CA SER A 37 32.31 55.64 18.01
C SER A 37 32.46 55.64 19.55
N SER A 38 33.19 54.59 19.96
CA SER A 38 34.19 54.53 21.04
C SER A 38 33.76 54.10 22.45
N LEU A 39 34.11 52.84 22.75
CA LEU A 39 34.70 52.32 24.00
C LEU A 39 35.80 53.27 24.55
N PRO A 40 36.16 53.28 25.86
CA PRO A 40 36.66 52.05 26.50
C PRO A 40 36.56 51.87 28.04
N THR A 41 36.75 50.61 28.43
CA THR A 41 37.46 50.04 29.61
C THR A 41 37.11 50.39 31.07
N GLN A 42 36.89 49.27 31.80
CA GLN A 42 37.45 48.87 33.10
C GLN A 42 37.01 49.62 34.37
N THR A 43 36.32 48.91 35.28
CA THR A 43 36.92 48.29 36.48
C THR A 43 35.83 47.78 37.45
N THR A 44 35.91 46.49 37.80
CA THR A 44 35.39 45.88 39.04
C THR A 44 36.36 46.22 40.19
N PRO A 45 35.96 46.25 41.49
CA PRO A 45 35.58 45.02 42.22
C PRO A 45 34.52 45.17 43.34
N GLU A 46 34.03 43.99 43.77
CA GLU A 46 33.71 43.51 45.14
C GLU A 46 33.32 44.52 46.24
N ALA A 47 32.50 44.25 47.24
CA ALA A 47 31.66 43.15 47.73
C ALA A 47 31.27 43.63 49.15
N ALA A 48 30.03 43.48 49.61
CA ALA A 48 29.72 43.38 51.04
C ALA A 48 28.23 43.09 51.27
N VAL A 49 27.99 41.96 51.93
CA VAL A 49 26.74 41.64 52.66
C VAL A 49 26.93 42.14 54.09
N PRO A 50 25.89 42.66 54.76
CA PRO A 50 25.46 41.94 55.96
C PRO A 50 23.93 41.93 56.20
N GLU A 51 23.49 40.74 56.62
CA GLU A 51 22.61 40.43 57.76
C GLU A 51 21.26 41.13 57.97
N SER A 52 20.25 40.26 58.00
CA SER A 52 18.91 40.36 58.59
C SER A 52 18.90 40.61 60.11
N PRO A 53 17.76 41.09 60.64
CA PRO A 53 17.10 40.32 61.71
C PRO A 53 15.59 40.14 61.50
N ASP A 54 15.06 39.25 62.33
CA ASP A 54 13.90 38.39 62.11
C ASP A 54 12.59 38.89 62.77
N SER A 55 11.49 38.25 62.35
CA SER A 55 10.21 38.04 63.06
C SER A 55 9.13 39.15 63.10
N THR A 56 7.99 38.93 62.43
CA THR A 56 6.78 38.30 63.03
C THR A 56 5.59 38.23 62.05
N THR A 57 5.18 36.98 61.77
CA THR A 57 3.86 36.43 61.41
C THR A 57 2.65 37.34 61.12
N THR A 58 2.06 37.17 59.92
CA THR A 58 0.66 36.74 59.76
C THR A 58 0.42 36.09 58.39
N ARG A 59 -0.38 35.03 58.38
CA ARG A 59 -0.52 34.00 57.35
C ARG A 59 -1.74 34.31 56.47
N ALA A 60 -1.57 34.44 55.15
CA ALA A 60 -2.65 34.44 54.16
C ALA A 60 -2.23 33.58 52.95
N GLU A 61 -3.17 32.76 52.47
CA GLU A 61 -2.97 31.65 51.53
C GLU A 61 -2.60 32.10 50.11
N PRO A 62 -1.62 31.46 49.43
CA PRO A 62 -1.40 31.64 48.00
C PRO A 62 -2.21 30.65 47.16
N ILE A 63 -2.99 31.27 46.28
CA ILE A 63 -3.64 30.80 45.04
C ILE A 63 -2.90 29.62 44.37
N PRO A 64 -3.60 28.55 43.93
CA PRO A 64 -2.98 27.39 43.34
C PRO A 64 -2.45 27.69 41.92
N GLN A 65 -1.15 27.44 41.70
CA GLN A 65 -0.54 27.45 40.38
C GLN A 65 -1.10 26.32 39.49
N PRO A 66 -1.28 26.55 38.17
CA PRO A 66 -1.83 25.56 37.26
C PRO A 66 -0.86 24.39 37.08
N ARG A 67 -1.31 23.20 37.50
CA ARG A 67 -0.64 21.92 37.28
C ARG A 67 -0.50 21.66 35.77
N LYS A 68 0.75 21.65 35.27
CA LYS A 68 1.10 21.02 33.99
C LYS A 68 0.64 19.56 34.02
N ARG A 69 -0.44 19.24 33.29
CA ARG A 69 -0.91 17.86 33.13
C ARG A 69 0.08 17.10 32.24
N ARG A 70 0.71 16.08 32.85
CA ARG A 70 1.53 15.04 32.21
C ARG A 70 0.84 14.48 30.96
N ARG A 71 1.51 14.59 29.81
CA ARG A 71 1.26 13.76 28.62
C ARG A 71 1.31 12.28 29.04
N ARG A 72 0.28 11.51 28.68
CA ARG A 72 0.27 10.05 28.83
C ARG A 72 1.38 9.46 27.96
N LYS A 73 2.42 8.94 28.61
CA LYS A 73 3.42 8.05 27.99
C LYS A 73 2.69 6.79 27.51
N LYS A 74 2.88 6.43 26.23
CA LYS A 74 2.54 5.13 25.69
C LYS A 74 3.31 4.05 26.46
N PHE A 75 2.59 2.98 26.80
CA PHE A 75 3.13 1.73 27.36
C PHE A 75 4.04 1.07 26.32
N PHE A 76 5.36 1.11 26.55
CA PHE A 76 6.32 0.02 26.29
C PHE A 76 7.72 0.57 26.61
N THR A 77 8.17 0.40 27.86
CA THR A 77 9.59 0.43 28.26
C THR A 77 9.65 0.08 29.74
N GLU A 78 10.00 -1.17 30.05
CA GLU A 78 10.66 -1.53 31.30
C GLU A 78 11.25 -2.93 31.14
N LEU A 79 12.55 -3.00 30.83
CA LEU A 79 13.48 -3.99 31.40
C LEU A 79 14.90 -3.66 30.94
N THR A 80 15.83 -3.78 31.88
CA THR A 80 17.30 -3.68 31.79
C THR A 80 17.95 -2.31 32.02
N THR A 81 18.28 -2.05 33.28
CA THR A 81 19.41 -1.21 33.69
C THR A 81 20.61 -2.10 34.04
N GLY A 82 21.78 -1.83 33.45
CA GLY A 82 23.07 -2.25 34.03
C GLY A 82 24.19 -2.64 33.06
N ALA A 83 25.13 -1.72 32.87
CA ALA A 83 26.53 -1.89 32.39
C ALA A 83 26.87 -1.83 30.88
N SER A 84 27.82 -0.93 30.60
CA SER A 84 28.67 -0.74 29.40
C SER A 84 28.22 0.31 28.38
N THR A 85 28.87 1.47 28.47
CA THR A 85 28.70 2.66 27.63
C THR A 85 28.96 2.43 26.14
N ARG A 86 29.61 1.32 25.73
CA ARG A 86 29.71 0.90 24.31
C ARG A 86 28.59 -0.03 23.85
N ARG A 87 27.96 -0.80 24.76
CA ARG A 87 26.77 -1.59 24.42
C ARG A 87 25.54 -0.70 24.27
N ASN A 88 25.49 0.41 25.00
CA ASN A 88 24.35 1.33 24.96
C ASN A 88 24.22 2.11 23.65
N GLU A 89 25.31 2.45 22.95
CA GLU A 89 25.22 3.08 21.62
C GLU A 89 24.78 2.07 20.57
N VAL A 90 25.35 0.86 20.59
CA VAL A 90 25.00 -0.22 19.66
C VAL A 90 23.56 -0.71 19.85
N ALA A 91 23.07 -0.80 21.09
CA ALA A 91 21.67 -1.13 21.36
C ALA A 91 20.73 -0.02 20.87
N LYS A 92 21.07 1.26 21.11
CA LYS A 92 20.31 2.40 20.59
C LYS A 92 20.30 2.46 19.07
N ASP A 93 21.41 2.15 18.41
CA ASP A 93 21.49 2.13 16.94
C ASP A 93 20.65 0.97 16.37
N CYS A 94 20.71 -0.22 16.97
CA CYS A 94 19.82 -1.34 16.63
C CYS A 94 18.34 -0.97 16.84
N ASP A 95 18.02 -0.21 17.90
CA ASP A 95 16.67 0.28 18.16
C ASP A 95 16.21 1.27 17.07
N VAL A 96 17.08 2.17 16.60
CA VAL A 96 16.76 3.10 15.50
C VAL A 96 16.60 2.37 14.17
N GLU A 97 17.47 1.41 13.85
CA GLU A 97 17.37 0.60 12.63
C GLU A 97 16.08 -0.22 12.61
N ALA A 98 15.70 -0.81 13.75
CA ALA A 98 14.44 -1.52 13.91
C ALA A 98 13.24 -0.56 13.73
N LEU A 99 13.26 0.63 14.33
CA LEU A 99 12.19 1.63 14.15
C LEU A 99 12.03 2.06 12.69
N ILE A 100 13.13 2.23 11.95
CA ILE A 100 13.09 2.50 10.50
C ILE A 100 12.47 1.31 9.75
N ALA A 101 12.88 0.09 10.06
CA ALA A 101 12.33 -1.11 9.43
C ALA A 101 10.80 -1.26 9.68
N ILE A 102 10.36 -1.04 10.92
CA ILE A 102 8.94 -1.02 11.30
C ILE A 102 8.18 0.03 10.49
N SER A 103 8.72 1.25 10.39
CA SER A 103 8.05 2.33 9.67
C SER A 103 7.79 2.00 8.20
N VAL A 104 8.51 1.05 7.61
CA VAL A 104 8.38 0.66 6.20
C VAL A 104 7.76 -0.73 6.00
N GLY A 105 7.16 -1.28 7.06
CA GLY A 105 6.36 -2.51 7.01
C GLY A 105 7.08 -3.79 7.40
N PHE A 106 8.31 -3.73 7.93
CA PHE A 106 9.00 -4.93 8.42
C PHE A 106 8.78 -5.14 9.92
N PRO A 107 8.37 -6.36 10.34
CA PRO A 107 8.23 -6.65 11.76
C PRO A 107 9.59 -6.73 12.46
N VAL A 108 9.56 -6.56 13.78
CA VAL A 108 10.75 -6.41 14.63
C VAL A 108 11.60 -7.69 14.68
N ASP A 109 10.94 -8.83 14.79
CA ASP A 109 11.54 -10.12 15.17
C ASP A 109 11.15 -11.27 14.22
N SER A 110 10.38 -10.98 13.18
CA SER A 110 9.92 -11.95 12.19
C SER A 110 10.26 -11.54 10.75
N LEU A 111 10.08 -12.49 9.83
CA LEU A 111 10.11 -12.24 8.39
C LEU A 111 8.71 -11.89 7.91
N THR A 112 8.63 -11.01 6.93
CA THR A 112 7.40 -10.79 6.17
C THR A 112 7.07 -12.01 5.29
N GLU A 113 5.81 -12.13 4.85
CA GLU A 113 5.42 -13.18 3.90
C GLU A 113 6.23 -13.11 2.61
N GLU A 114 6.52 -11.90 2.09
CA GLU A 114 7.34 -11.70 0.90
C GLU A 114 8.78 -12.22 1.09
N GLU A 115 9.37 -12.01 2.27
CA GLU A 115 10.69 -12.53 2.62
C GLU A 115 10.72 -14.06 2.68
N ILE A 116 9.68 -14.66 3.26
CA ILE A 116 9.53 -16.11 3.33
C ILE A 116 9.39 -16.68 1.92
N GLU A 117 8.52 -16.09 1.09
CA GLU A 117 8.32 -16.51 -0.30
C GLU A 117 9.57 -16.35 -1.18
N ALA A 118 10.40 -15.35 -0.88
CA ALA A 118 11.67 -15.11 -1.54
C ALA A 118 12.80 -16.06 -1.06
N ASN A 119 12.53 -16.91 -0.06
CA ASN A 119 13.50 -17.82 0.56
C ASN A 119 14.79 -17.08 0.99
N VAL A 120 14.62 -15.94 1.68
CA VAL A 120 15.77 -15.11 2.08
C VAL A 120 16.68 -15.78 3.13
N VAL A 121 16.17 -16.82 3.79
CA VAL A 121 16.90 -17.69 4.71
C VAL A 121 16.59 -19.16 4.38
N SER A 122 17.48 -20.06 4.79
CA SER A 122 17.31 -21.49 4.52
C SER A 122 16.23 -22.15 5.38
N THR A 123 16.10 -21.69 6.63
CA THR A 123 15.12 -22.20 7.60
C THR A 123 14.49 -21.02 8.33
N VAL A 124 13.16 -20.99 8.40
CA VAL A 124 12.42 -20.00 9.18
C VAL A 124 12.52 -20.37 10.66
N GLY A 125 12.81 -19.37 11.50
CA GLY A 125 13.13 -19.56 12.91
C GLY A 125 14.61 -19.87 13.15
N GLY A 126 15.15 -19.38 14.27
CA GLY A 126 16.53 -19.60 14.66
C GLY A 126 17.49 -18.45 14.30
N SER A 127 18.79 -18.71 14.44
CA SER A 127 19.82 -17.67 14.41
C SER A 127 20.06 -17.05 13.02
N GLU A 128 19.86 -17.81 11.94
CA GLU A 128 19.98 -17.28 10.58
C GLU A 128 18.96 -16.17 10.32
N GLN A 129 17.69 -16.39 10.68
CA GLN A 129 16.63 -15.39 10.61
C GLN A 129 16.96 -14.15 11.44
N SER A 130 17.36 -14.34 12.71
CA SER A 130 17.71 -13.20 13.57
C SER A 130 18.85 -12.37 13.00
N ASN A 131 19.88 -13.03 12.44
CA ASN A 131 21.01 -12.36 11.79
C ASN A 131 20.58 -11.65 10.49
N TYR A 132 19.70 -12.28 9.70
CA TYR A 132 19.17 -11.69 8.48
C TYR A 132 18.37 -10.41 8.78
N ILE A 133 17.52 -10.42 9.82
CA ILE A 133 16.74 -9.26 10.26
C ILE A 133 17.66 -8.08 10.60
N VAL A 134 18.76 -8.34 11.33
CA VAL A 134 19.76 -7.31 11.64
C VAL A 134 20.38 -6.74 10.36
N VAL A 135 20.79 -7.60 9.43
CA VAL A 135 21.38 -7.15 8.16
C VAL A 135 20.39 -6.34 7.32
N ARG A 136 19.16 -6.81 7.18
CA ARG A 136 18.06 -6.14 6.48
C ARG A 136 17.80 -4.75 7.05
N ASN A 137 17.61 -4.66 8.37
CA ASN A 137 17.32 -3.40 9.06
C ASN A 137 18.47 -2.40 8.87
N HIS A 138 19.72 -2.88 8.96
CA HIS A 138 20.89 -2.05 8.71
C HIS A 138 20.92 -1.50 7.28
N ILE A 139 20.70 -2.33 6.26
CA ILE A 139 20.70 -1.89 4.85
C ILE A 139 19.59 -0.85 4.61
N LEU A 140 18.38 -1.08 5.15
CA LEU A 140 17.27 -0.13 5.08
C LEU A 140 17.63 1.20 5.71
N ALA A 141 18.14 1.20 6.94
CA ALA A 141 18.52 2.42 7.65
C ALA A 141 19.63 3.18 6.92
N ARG A 142 20.63 2.46 6.40
CA ARG A 142 21.71 3.05 5.59
C ARG A 142 21.16 3.79 4.38
N TRP A 143 20.27 3.18 3.60
CA TRP A 143 19.68 3.86 2.45
C TRP A 143 18.77 5.02 2.88
N ARG A 144 17.95 4.83 3.93
CA ARG A 144 17.02 5.88 4.42
C ARG A 144 17.73 7.13 4.95
N SER A 145 18.97 6.99 5.43
CA SER A 145 19.83 8.11 5.85
C SER A 145 20.17 9.06 4.70
N ASN A 146 20.28 8.56 3.47
CA ASN A 146 20.46 9.39 2.27
C ASN A 146 19.82 8.71 1.04
N VAL A 147 18.52 8.94 0.89
CA VAL A 147 17.71 8.36 -0.19
C VAL A 147 18.01 8.91 -1.57
N SER A 148 18.82 9.96 -1.68
CA SER A 148 19.17 10.56 -2.98
C SER A 148 20.36 9.89 -3.64
N VAL A 149 21.11 9.07 -2.89
CA VAL A 149 22.33 8.39 -3.34
C VAL A 149 22.06 6.90 -3.49
N TRP A 150 22.65 6.29 -4.52
CA TRP A 150 22.53 4.84 -4.70
C TRP A 150 23.35 4.11 -3.63
N LEU A 151 22.68 3.30 -2.81
CA LEU A 151 23.34 2.39 -1.90
C LEU A 151 23.83 1.18 -2.70
N THR A 152 25.13 1.05 -2.93
CA THR A 152 25.70 -0.14 -3.59
C THR A 152 25.83 -1.31 -2.63
N ARG A 153 25.84 -2.53 -3.18
CA ARG A 153 26.11 -3.76 -2.43
C ARG A 153 27.41 -3.69 -1.63
N ASP A 154 28.49 -3.19 -2.22
CA ASP A 154 29.79 -3.10 -1.55
C ASP A 154 29.82 -2.06 -0.43
N ARG A 155 29.02 -1.00 -0.53
CA ARG A 155 28.83 -0.04 0.57
C ARG A 155 28.07 -0.69 1.72
N ALA A 156 26.98 -1.42 1.42
CA ALA A 156 26.25 -2.19 2.42
C ALA A 156 27.12 -3.25 3.09
N LEU A 157 27.92 -4.00 2.33
CA LEU A 157 28.81 -5.05 2.85
C LEU A 157 29.88 -4.51 3.80
N ARG A 158 30.42 -3.31 3.53
CA ARG A 158 31.46 -2.68 4.35
C ARG A 158 30.97 -2.21 5.71
N SER A 159 29.67 -1.95 5.86
CA SER A 159 29.10 -1.49 7.12
C SER A 159 28.54 -2.61 8.01
N ILE A 160 28.51 -3.84 7.51
CA ILE A 160 27.99 -5.03 8.21
C ILE A 160 29.12 -5.77 8.93
N ARG A 161 28.80 -6.30 10.12
CA ARG A 161 29.72 -7.12 10.93
C ARG A 161 30.19 -8.34 10.15
N VAL A 162 31.44 -8.75 10.39
CA VAL A 162 32.07 -9.86 9.66
C VAL A 162 31.25 -11.14 9.76
N GLU A 163 30.69 -11.45 10.94
CA GLU A 163 29.87 -12.64 11.17
C GLU A 163 28.56 -12.70 10.35
N HIS A 164 28.09 -11.57 9.79
CA HIS A 164 26.82 -11.51 9.05
C HIS A 164 27.01 -11.24 7.54
N LYS A 165 28.25 -11.14 7.06
CA LYS A 165 28.55 -10.81 5.65
C LYS A 165 27.94 -11.78 4.64
N GLY A 166 27.75 -13.04 5.01
CA GLY A 166 27.12 -14.06 4.14
C GLY A 166 25.65 -13.75 3.78
N LEU A 167 24.95 -12.97 4.61
CA LEU A 167 23.52 -12.66 4.43
C LEU A 167 23.27 -11.36 3.66
N VAL A 168 24.30 -10.52 3.50
CA VAL A 168 24.19 -9.20 2.85
C VAL A 168 23.71 -9.33 1.41
N ASP A 169 24.18 -10.35 0.71
CA ASP A 169 23.88 -10.58 -0.69
C ASP A 169 22.38 -10.85 -0.91
N THR A 170 21.81 -11.72 -0.08
CA THR A 170 20.40 -12.08 -0.11
C THR A 170 19.52 -10.91 0.32
N ALA A 171 19.83 -10.26 1.45
CA ALA A 171 19.08 -9.10 1.95
C ALA A 171 19.11 -7.93 0.96
N TYR A 172 20.29 -7.59 0.41
CA TYR A 172 20.43 -6.50 -0.54
C TYR A 172 19.63 -6.77 -1.83
N ARG A 173 19.71 -7.99 -2.39
CA ARG A 173 18.92 -8.34 -3.59
C ARG A 173 17.43 -8.30 -3.31
N PHE A 174 16.98 -8.87 -2.19
CA PHE A 174 15.58 -8.83 -1.80
C PHE A 174 15.06 -7.38 -1.74
N LEU A 175 15.74 -6.53 -0.97
CA LEU A 175 15.34 -5.12 -0.79
C LEU A 175 15.39 -4.32 -2.10
N LEU A 176 16.33 -4.63 -3.00
CA LEU A 176 16.45 -3.96 -4.30
C LEU A 176 15.35 -4.40 -5.28
N ASP A 177 15.14 -5.71 -5.42
CA ASP A 177 14.16 -6.28 -6.34
C ASP A 177 12.73 -5.86 -5.92
N HIS A 178 12.42 -5.87 -4.61
CA HIS A 178 11.11 -5.47 -4.08
C HIS A 178 10.94 -3.95 -3.92
N GLY A 179 11.96 -3.15 -4.25
CA GLY A 179 11.85 -1.70 -4.28
C GLY A 179 11.81 -1.04 -2.90
N TYR A 180 12.42 -1.64 -1.88
CA TYR A 180 12.56 -1.05 -0.53
C TYR A 180 13.76 -0.11 -0.41
N ILE A 181 14.78 -0.30 -1.25
CA ILE A 181 15.94 0.59 -1.36
C ILE A 181 16.13 1.03 -2.81
N ASN A 182 16.91 2.10 -3.01
CA ASN A 182 17.30 2.60 -4.34
C ASN A 182 16.11 2.85 -5.29
N PHE A 183 14.94 3.17 -4.75
CA PHE A 183 13.78 3.57 -5.54
C PHE A 183 13.69 5.09 -5.67
N GLY A 184 12.84 5.53 -6.59
CA GLY A 184 12.44 6.92 -6.73
C GLY A 184 13.16 7.66 -7.86
N LEU A 185 13.42 8.95 -7.64
CA LEU A 185 13.57 9.95 -8.70
C LEU A 185 14.83 10.81 -8.60
N ALA A 186 15.70 10.58 -7.61
CA ALA A 186 16.97 11.30 -7.52
C ALA A 186 17.83 11.07 -8.77
N GLN A 187 18.61 12.07 -9.21
CA GLN A 187 19.34 12.02 -10.48
C GLN A 187 20.29 10.82 -10.59
N GLU A 188 21.01 10.49 -9.51
CA GLU A 188 21.89 9.32 -9.46
C GLU A 188 21.10 8.01 -9.64
N ILE A 189 19.95 7.89 -8.96
CA ILE A 189 19.05 6.73 -9.04
C ILE A 189 18.48 6.60 -10.45
N LYS A 190 17.95 7.69 -11.05
CA LYS A 190 17.46 7.68 -12.42
C LYS A 190 18.54 7.20 -13.39
N THR A 191 19.72 7.81 -13.31
CA THR A 191 20.84 7.51 -14.22
C THR A 191 21.26 6.04 -14.16
N LEU A 192 21.34 5.46 -12.96
CA LEU A 192 21.71 4.05 -12.80
C LEU A 192 20.59 3.10 -13.24
N LYS A 193 19.32 3.45 -12.97
CA LYS A 193 18.18 2.65 -13.42
C LYS A 193 18.00 2.63 -14.94
N LEU A 194 18.48 3.67 -15.62
CA LEU A 194 18.45 3.81 -17.07
C LEU A 194 19.71 3.29 -17.76
N LYS A 195 20.79 2.98 -17.03
CA LYS A 195 22.04 2.46 -17.61
C LYS A 195 22.13 0.94 -17.60
N SER A 196 21.23 0.21 -16.94
CA SER A 196 21.29 -1.26 -16.81
C SER A 196 20.92 -2.04 -18.10
N PHE A 197 21.04 -1.43 -19.29
CA PHE A 197 20.65 -1.99 -20.59
C PHE A 197 21.55 -3.10 -21.16
N ASP A 198 22.54 -3.61 -20.42
CA ASP A 198 23.47 -4.64 -20.91
C ASP A 198 23.12 -6.09 -20.47
N ALA A 199 21.90 -6.33 -19.98
CA ALA A 199 21.41 -7.69 -19.72
C ALA A 199 20.46 -8.15 -20.84
N SER A 200 20.56 -9.42 -21.25
CA SER A 200 19.63 -10.03 -22.22
C SER A 200 18.17 -9.70 -21.88
N GLU A 201 17.39 -9.25 -22.87
CA GLU A 201 16.00 -8.82 -22.67
C GLU A 201 15.20 -9.85 -21.84
N ARG A 202 14.64 -9.44 -20.68
CA ARG A 202 13.89 -10.34 -19.78
C ARG A 202 12.45 -10.64 -20.23
N GLY A 203 12.09 -10.20 -21.44
CA GLY A 203 10.74 -10.25 -21.98
C GLY A 203 10.07 -8.87 -22.02
N THR A 204 8.86 -8.85 -22.58
CA THR A 204 8.02 -7.67 -22.79
C THR A 204 6.83 -7.66 -21.84
N VAL A 205 6.63 -6.55 -21.13
CA VAL A 205 5.48 -6.33 -20.24
C VAL A 205 4.62 -5.18 -20.74
N ILE A 206 3.32 -5.44 -20.91
CA ILE A 206 2.33 -4.41 -21.25
C ILE A 206 1.66 -3.92 -19.97
N VAL A 207 1.83 -2.65 -19.61
CA VAL A 207 1.17 -2.01 -18.47
C VAL A 207 -0.08 -1.30 -18.95
N ILE A 208 -1.23 -1.64 -18.38
CA ILE A 208 -2.53 -1.03 -18.69
C ILE A 208 -2.83 0.03 -17.64
N GLY A 209 -2.75 1.30 -18.04
CA GLY A 209 -2.91 2.48 -17.19
C GLY A 209 -1.58 3.14 -16.81
N ALA A 210 -1.44 4.42 -17.12
CA ALA A 210 -0.35 5.29 -16.67
C ALA A 210 -0.72 6.04 -15.38
N GLY A 211 -1.47 5.38 -14.50
CA GLY A 211 -1.72 5.84 -13.13
C GLY A 211 -0.48 5.69 -12.25
N PHE A 212 -0.58 6.12 -10.99
CA PHE A 212 0.56 6.07 -10.05
C PHE A 212 1.18 4.67 -9.92
N SER A 213 0.36 3.62 -9.78
CA SER A 213 0.81 2.22 -9.72
C SER A 213 1.49 1.75 -11.00
N GLY A 214 0.89 2.01 -12.16
CA GLY A 214 1.44 1.63 -13.47
C GLY A 214 2.77 2.30 -13.78
N LEU A 215 2.91 3.59 -13.48
CA LEU A 215 4.18 4.32 -13.66
C LEU A 215 5.29 3.77 -12.76
N VAL A 216 4.98 3.52 -11.49
CA VAL A 216 5.95 2.97 -10.53
C VAL A 216 6.41 1.57 -10.95
N ALA A 217 5.47 0.69 -11.30
CA ALA A 217 5.79 -0.64 -11.80
C ALA A 217 6.64 -0.58 -13.07
N ALA A 218 6.26 0.25 -14.04
CA ALA A 218 7.00 0.41 -15.29
C ALA A 218 8.46 0.84 -15.08
N ARG A 219 8.71 1.82 -14.21
CA ARG A 219 10.10 2.22 -13.88
C ARG A 219 10.90 1.09 -13.26
N GLN A 220 10.28 0.32 -12.37
CA GLN A 220 10.95 -0.80 -11.71
C GLN A 220 11.22 -1.95 -12.68
N LEU A 221 10.28 -2.25 -13.58
CA LEU A 221 10.41 -3.27 -14.63
C LEU A 221 11.50 -2.90 -15.65
N VAL A 222 11.55 -1.64 -16.11
CA VAL A 222 12.63 -1.15 -16.98
C VAL A 222 13.99 -1.33 -16.30
N PHE A 223 14.10 -0.93 -15.03
CA PHE A 223 15.33 -1.13 -14.25
C PHE A 223 15.74 -2.62 -14.17
N MET A 224 14.77 -3.51 -14.03
CA MET A 224 14.99 -4.96 -13.99
C MET A 224 15.37 -5.57 -15.36
N GLY A 225 15.33 -4.81 -16.45
CA GLY A 225 15.70 -5.25 -17.80
C GLY A 225 14.53 -5.79 -18.63
N PHE A 226 13.29 -5.45 -18.29
CA PHE A 226 12.12 -5.73 -19.13
C PHE A 226 11.94 -4.65 -20.19
N LYS A 227 11.46 -5.04 -21.36
CA LYS A 227 10.86 -4.11 -22.33
C LYS A 227 9.45 -3.77 -21.84
N VAL A 228 9.15 -2.50 -21.66
CA VAL A 228 7.85 -2.06 -21.15
C VAL A 228 7.12 -1.24 -22.21
N VAL A 229 5.80 -1.40 -22.28
CA VAL A 229 4.88 -0.52 -23.02
C VAL A 229 3.74 -0.16 -22.10
N ILE A 230 3.36 1.12 -22.03
CA ILE A 230 2.25 1.59 -21.18
C ILE A 230 1.12 2.08 -22.08
N LEU A 231 -0.09 1.55 -21.88
CA LEU A 231 -1.30 1.96 -22.60
C LEU A 231 -2.17 2.80 -21.67
N GLU A 232 -2.43 4.06 -22.04
CA GLU A 232 -3.24 5.00 -21.25
C GLU A 232 -4.41 5.51 -22.08
N GLY A 233 -5.62 5.32 -21.57
CA GLY A 233 -6.84 5.76 -22.24
C GLY A 233 -6.99 7.28 -22.28
N ARG A 234 -6.45 7.99 -21.28
CA ARG A 234 -6.44 9.45 -21.24
C ARG A 234 -5.33 10.03 -22.13
N THR A 235 -5.39 11.34 -22.33
CA THR A 235 -4.34 12.13 -22.99
C THR A 235 -3.24 12.60 -22.03
N ARG A 236 -3.21 12.07 -20.81
CA ARG A 236 -2.27 12.45 -19.74
C ARG A 236 -1.99 11.27 -18.82
N PRO A 237 -0.84 11.24 -18.12
CA PRO A 237 -0.58 10.27 -17.06
C PRO A 237 -1.25 10.68 -15.74
N GLY A 238 -1.09 9.85 -14.71
CA GLY A 238 -1.46 10.12 -13.32
C GLY A 238 -2.81 9.56 -12.90
N GLY A 239 -3.73 9.33 -13.85
CA GLY A 239 -5.05 8.80 -13.55
C GLY A 239 -5.79 9.67 -12.53
N ARG A 240 -6.01 9.11 -11.33
CA ARG A 240 -6.66 9.77 -10.19
C ARG A 240 -5.75 10.73 -9.40
N VAL A 241 -4.47 10.81 -9.73
CA VAL A 241 -3.61 11.94 -9.33
C VAL A 241 -3.64 12.95 -10.46
N LYS A 242 -4.36 14.05 -10.26
CA LYS A 242 -4.59 15.08 -11.27
C LYS A 242 -4.49 16.45 -10.63
N THR A 243 -3.48 17.21 -11.02
CA THR A 243 -3.38 18.64 -10.73
C THR A 243 -3.86 19.41 -11.96
N LYS A 244 -4.47 20.58 -11.77
CA LYS A 244 -4.73 21.54 -12.84
C LYS A 244 -4.09 22.86 -12.48
N LYS A 245 -3.30 23.41 -13.40
CA LYS A 245 -2.85 24.80 -13.30
C LYS A 245 -4.03 25.72 -13.65
N MET A 246 -4.57 26.39 -12.64
CA MET A 246 -5.63 27.38 -12.75
C MET A 246 -5.03 28.77 -12.93
N LYS A 247 -5.62 29.59 -13.80
CA LYS A 247 -5.10 30.91 -14.15
C LYS A 247 -6.21 31.88 -14.53
N GLY A 248 -6.02 33.14 -14.20
CA GLY A 248 -6.77 34.29 -14.69
C GLY A 248 -6.38 35.53 -13.89
N ASP A 249 -6.71 36.73 -14.36
CA ASP A 249 -6.52 38.00 -13.61
C ASP A 249 -5.17 38.13 -12.87
N ARG A 250 -4.08 37.74 -13.55
CA ARG A 250 -2.68 37.75 -13.06
C ARG A 250 -2.39 36.85 -11.85
N VAL A 251 -3.34 36.04 -11.40
CA VAL A 251 -3.14 35.00 -10.40
C VAL A 251 -3.06 33.63 -11.06
N GLU A 252 -2.24 32.75 -10.49
CA GLU A 252 -2.18 31.35 -10.88
C GLU A 252 -2.02 30.45 -9.66
N ALA A 253 -2.60 29.26 -9.71
CA ALA A 253 -2.49 28.27 -8.65
C ALA A 253 -2.57 26.84 -9.20
N ALA A 254 -1.91 25.90 -8.54
CA ALA A 254 -2.03 24.47 -8.83
C ALA A 254 -3.08 23.81 -7.93
N ALA A 255 -4.13 23.26 -8.53
CA ALA A 255 -5.25 22.64 -7.82
C ALA A 255 -5.27 21.12 -8.00
N ASP A 256 -5.17 20.35 -6.90
CA ASP A 256 -5.31 18.90 -6.93
C ASP A 256 -6.78 18.46 -6.93
N PHE A 257 -7.23 17.93 -8.07
CA PHE A 257 -8.58 17.43 -8.29
C PHE A 257 -8.80 16.01 -7.78
N GLY A 258 -7.72 15.28 -7.54
CA GLY A 258 -7.75 13.91 -7.01
C GLY A 258 -6.89 13.76 -5.77
N GLY A 259 -5.99 12.78 -5.75
CA GLY A 259 -5.07 12.55 -4.62
C GLY A 259 -4.25 13.80 -4.29
N SER A 260 -4.45 14.37 -3.10
CA SER A 260 -3.87 15.66 -2.69
C SER A 260 -3.00 15.58 -1.43
N VAL A 261 -3.34 14.73 -0.46
CA VAL A 261 -2.66 14.67 0.84
C VAL A 261 -1.65 13.52 0.88
N LEU A 262 -0.45 13.76 1.41
CA LEU A 262 0.50 12.72 1.80
C LEU A 262 0.24 12.35 3.25
N THR A 263 -0.41 11.20 3.48
CA THR A 263 -0.86 10.77 4.81
C THR A 263 0.25 10.06 5.58
N GLY A 264 0.91 10.79 6.47
CA GLY A 264 2.04 10.28 7.25
C GLY A 264 3.28 10.21 6.38
N ILE A 265 4.41 10.72 6.86
CA ILE A 265 5.63 10.86 6.07
C ILE A 265 6.78 9.96 6.52
N ASN A 266 6.63 9.26 7.65
CA ASN A 266 7.71 8.43 8.20
C ASN A 266 7.90 7.14 7.36
N GLY A 267 6.82 6.40 7.14
CA GLY A 267 6.81 5.19 6.31
C GLY A 267 6.58 5.42 4.82
N ASN A 268 6.00 6.56 4.48
CA ASN A 268 5.40 6.79 3.18
C ASN A 268 6.45 7.03 2.07
N PRO A 269 6.43 6.22 0.99
CA PRO A 269 7.39 6.38 -0.11
C PRO A 269 7.28 7.74 -0.81
N LEU A 270 6.14 8.43 -0.73
CA LEU A 270 5.98 9.77 -1.30
C LEU A 270 6.79 10.83 -0.55
N GLY A 271 7.02 10.66 0.76
CA GLY A 271 7.94 11.50 1.52
C GLY A 271 9.39 11.33 1.04
N VAL A 272 9.76 10.12 0.63
CA VAL A 272 11.05 9.86 -0.03
C VAL A 272 11.13 10.59 -1.37
N LEU A 273 10.11 10.48 -2.22
CA LEU A 273 10.09 11.18 -3.52
C LEU A 273 10.17 12.70 -3.34
N ALA A 274 9.44 13.27 -2.38
CA ALA A 274 9.49 14.70 -2.08
C ALA A 274 10.92 15.15 -1.73
N ARG A 275 11.60 14.40 -0.85
CA ARG A 275 12.99 14.68 -0.47
C ARG A 275 13.96 14.55 -1.64
N GLN A 276 13.80 13.53 -2.48
CA GLN A 276 14.64 13.34 -3.67
C GLN A 276 14.47 14.44 -4.72
N LEU A 277 13.26 15.00 -4.83
CA LEU A 277 12.94 16.12 -5.73
C LEU A 277 13.21 17.50 -5.11
N GLY A 278 13.65 17.57 -3.86
CA GLY A 278 13.86 18.83 -3.15
C GLY A 278 12.58 19.62 -2.87
N LEU A 279 11.43 18.94 -2.79
CA LEU A 279 10.14 19.57 -2.53
C LEU A 279 9.94 19.75 -1.02
N PRO A 280 9.72 20.99 -0.53
CA PRO A 280 9.43 21.20 0.88
C PRO A 280 8.04 20.64 1.22
N LEU A 281 7.95 19.92 2.33
CA LEU A 281 6.68 19.39 2.83
C LEU A 281 6.01 20.46 3.70
N HIS A 282 4.77 20.83 3.34
CA HIS A 282 3.94 21.69 4.19
C HIS A 282 3.06 20.80 5.07
N LYS A 283 3.33 20.77 6.38
CA LYS A 283 2.46 20.10 7.35
C LYS A 283 1.09 20.77 7.32
N VAL A 284 0.04 19.97 7.17
CA VAL A 284 -1.34 20.45 7.35
C VAL A 284 -1.49 20.89 8.80
N ARG A 285 -1.84 22.16 9.01
CA ARG A 285 -2.07 22.70 10.34
C ARG A 285 -3.27 22.03 11.00
N ASP A 286 -3.16 21.88 12.31
CA ASP A 286 -4.21 21.25 13.12
C ASP A 286 -5.44 22.19 13.29
N ILE A 287 -5.32 23.48 13.01
CA ILE A 287 -6.44 24.41 13.22
C ILE A 287 -7.53 24.23 12.14
N CYS A 288 -8.75 23.88 12.56
CA CYS A 288 -9.92 23.75 11.70
C CYS A 288 -11.17 24.38 12.36
N PRO A 289 -11.41 25.70 12.23
CA PRO A 289 -12.61 26.32 12.78
C PRO A 289 -13.86 25.81 12.06
N LEU A 290 -14.94 25.61 12.82
CA LEU A 290 -16.25 25.22 12.31
C LEU A 290 -17.21 26.41 12.37
N TYR A 291 -18.00 26.60 11.31
CA TYR A 291 -18.98 27.67 11.19
C TYR A 291 -20.40 27.13 11.11
N LEU A 292 -21.31 27.76 11.85
CA LEU A 292 -22.75 27.57 11.76
C LEU A 292 -23.29 28.09 10.41
N PRO A 293 -24.52 27.72 10.01
CA PRO A 293 -25.13 28.21 8.77
C PRO A 293 -25.26 29.74 8.67
N ASP A 294 -25.26 30.44 9.81
CA ASP A 294 -25.30 31.90 9.88
C ASP A 294 -23.91 32.57 9.89
N GLY A 295 -22.84 31.78 9.71
CA GLY A 295 -21.45 32.23 9.66
C GLY A 295 -20.77 32.44 11.00
N ARG A 296 -21.50 32.31 12.13
CA ARG A 296 -20.88 32.37 13.45
C ARG A 296 -19.97 31.17 13.68
N SER A 297 -18.85 31.40 14.37
CA SER A 297 -17.98 30.32 14.81
C SER A 297 -18.70 29.46 15.86
N VAL A 298 -18.50 28.15 15.78
CA VAL A 298 -18.93 27.22 16.82
C VAL A 298 -18.11 27.45 18.09
N ASP A 299 -18.76 27.33 19.26
CA ASP A 299 -18.09 27.38 20.56
C ASP A 299 -17.14 26.19 20.76
N SER A 300 -15.91 26.46 21.19
CA SER A 300 -14.86 25.44 21.27
C SER A 300 -15.13 24.36 22.34
N GLU A 301 -15.89 24.68 23.40
CA GLU A 301 -16.28 23.69 24.41
C GLU A 301 -17.37 22.77 23.88
N VAL A 302 -18.30 23.30 23.08
CA VAL A 302 -19.34 22.52 22.40
C VAL A 302 -18.70 21.59 21.37
N ASP A 303 -17.82 22.11 20.52
CA ASP A 303 -17.10 21.33 19.51
C ASP A 303 -16.34 20.16 20.16
N SER A 304 -15.49 20.46 21.14
CA SER A 304 -14.73 19.46 21.89
C SER A 304 -15.62 18.39 22.55
N ARG A 305 -16.79 18.79 23.08
CA ARG A 305 -17.74 17.85 23.73
C ARG A 305 -18.39 16.92 22.71
N VAL A 306 -18.78 17.43 21.55
CA VAL A 306 -19.40 16.63 20.48
C VAL A 306 -18.38 15.69 19.86
N GLU A 307 -17.15 16.16 19.63
CA GLU A 307 -16.05 15.33 19.14
C GLU A 307 -15.78 14.14 20.07
N VAL A 308 -15.65 14.39 21.38
CA VAL A 308 -15.49 13.32 22.38
C VAL A 308 -16.69 12.36 22.35
N SER A 309 -17.90 12.86 22.13
CA SER A 309 -19.10 12.03 22.04
C SER A 309 -19.11 11.16 20.78
N PHE A 310 -18.70 11.71 19.64
CA PHE A 310 -18.52 10.99 18.38
C PHE A 310 -17.48 9.87 18.52
N ASN A 311 -16.30 10.15 19.08
CA ASN A 311 -15.26 9.16 19.31
C ASN A 311 -15.73 8.04 20.24
N LYS A 312 -16.52 8.37 21.27
CA LYS A 312 -17.15 7.36 22.15
C LYS A 312 -18.23 6.54 21.46
N LEU A 313 -18.88 7.04 20.39
CA LEU A 313 -19.80 6.22 19.58
C LEU A 313 -19.01 5.18 18.78
N LEU A 314 -17.91 5.60 18.13
CA LEU A 314 -17.02 4.69 17.41
C LEU A 314 -16.42 3.62 18.34
N GLU A 315 -15.93 4.01 19.53
CA GLU A 315 -15.40 3.06 20.52
C GLU A 315 -16.45 1.98 20.91
N ARG A 316 -17.72 2.36 21.03
CA ARG A 316 -18.81 1.42 21.32
C ARG A 316 -19.10 0.48 20.15
N VAL A 317 -19.05 0.99 18.92
CA VAL A 317 -19.14 0.15 17.73
C VAL A 317 -18.00 -0.86 17.70
N CYS A 318 -16.76 -0.45 18.01
CA CYS A 318 -15.62 -1.36 18.08
C CYS A 318 -15.79 -2.44 19.16
N LYS A 319 -16.34 -2.09 20.34
CA LYS A 319 -16.66 -3.07 21.39
C LYS A 319 -17.76 -4.04 20.95
N LEU A 320 -18.80 -3.56 20.29
CA LEU A 320 -19.86 -4.39 19.73
C LEU A 320 -19.30 -5.35 18.67
N ARG A 321 -18.45 -4.86 17.77
CA ARG A 321 -17.74 -5.67 16.78
C ARG A 321 -16.97 -6.80 17.45
N GLN A 322 -16.18 -6.50 18.49
CA GLN A 322 -15.39 -7.52 19.17
C GLN A 322 -16.26 -8.64 19.75
N ALA A 323 -17.36 -8.27 20.42
CA ALA A 323 -18.33 -9.24 20.95
C ALA A 323 -19.00 -10.06 19.83
N MET A 324 -19.38 -9.43 18.71
CA MET A 324 -20.03 -10.11 17.59
C MET A 324 -19.08 -11.07 16.86
N ILE A 325 -17.79 -10.75 16.72
CA ILE A 325 -16.80 -11.65 16.10
C ILE A 325 -16.62 -12.91 16.96
N GLU A 326 -16.66 -12.77 18.29
CA GLU A 326 -16.52 -13.88 19.22
C GLU A 326 -17.76 -14.79 19.23
N GLU A 327 -18.97 -14.21 19.15
CA GLU A 327 -20.24 -14.95 19.33
C GLU A 327 -20.91 -15.39 18.01
N VAL A 328 -20.85 -14.56 16.95
CA VAL A 328 -21.65 -14.69 15.73
C VAL A 328 -20.76 -14.44 14.51
N LYS A 329 -19.90 -15.41 14.18
CA LYS A 329 -18.83 -15.36 13.14
C LYS A 329 -19.24 -14.98 11.69
N SER A 330 -20.49 -14.56 11.42
CA SER A 330 -21.03 -14.42 10.06
C SER A 330 -21.97 -13.23 9.80
N VAL A 331 -22.24 -12.37 10.79
CA VAL A 331 -23.15 -11.23 10.60
C VAL A 331 -22.35 -9.94 10.49
N ASP A 332 -22.30 -9.39 9.27
CA ASP A 332 -21.83 -8.02 9.03
C ASP A 332 -23.03 -7.09 8.88
N VAL A 333 -22.94 -5.90 9.46
CA VAL A 333 -23.99 -4.89 9.44
C VAL A 333 -23.42 -3.56 8.97
N PRO A 334 -24.25 -2.65 8.42
CA PRO A 334 -23.82 -1.31 8.10
C PRO A 334 -23.31 -0.54 9.33
N LEU A 335 -22.15 0.10 9.22
CA LEU A 335 -21.59 0.97 10.26
C LEU A 335 -22.58 2.06 10.70
N GLY A 336 -23.27 2.67 9.74
CA GLY A 336 -24.26 3.73 10.00
C GLY A 336 -25.42 3.27 10.88
N THR A 337 -25.84 2.01 10.75
CA THR A 337 -26.91 1.43 11.58
C THR A 337 -26.48 1.33 13.05
N ALA A 338 -25.26 0.87 13.30
CA ALA A 338 -24.72 0.76 14.65
C ALA A 338 -24.50 2.14 15.31
N LEU A 339 -23.96 3.10 14.56
CA LEU A 339 -23.75 4.46 15.04
C LEU A 339 -25.07 5.14 15.44
N GLU A 340 -26.11 5.05 14.60
CA GLU A 340 -27.41 5.65 14.91
C GLU A 340 -28.10 4.95 16.09
N ALA A 341 -27.97 3.62 16.21
CA ALA A 341 -28.49 2.88 17.35
C ALA A 341 -27.86 3.37 18.67
N PHE A 342 -26.52 3.48 18.73
CA PHE A 342 -25.86 3.98 19.93
C PHE A 342 -26.14 5.46 20.19
N ARG A 343 -26.22 6.29 19.16
CA ARG A 343 -26.60 7.70 19.30
C ARG A 343 -27.95 7.84 20.01
N ARG A 344 -28.95 7.05 19.61
CA ARG A 344 -30.30 7.03 20.24
C ARG A 344 -30.26 6.53 21.69
N VAL A 345 -29.59 5.41 21.94
CA VAL A 345 -29.53 4.79 23.28
C VAL A 345 -28.86 5.73 24.29
N TYR A 346 -27.76 6.37 23.88
CA TYR A 346 -27.00 7.28 24.74
C TYR A 346 -27.43 8.74 24.63
N LYS A 347 -28.48 9.05 23.85
CA LYS A 347 -29.03 10.40 23.65
C LYS A 347 -27.95 11.42 23.28
N VAL A 348 -27.07 11.05 22.35
CA VAL A 348 -25.96 11.90 21.90
C VAL A 348 -26.49 12.93 20.90
N ALA A 349 -26.14 14.20 21.11
CA ALA A 349 -26.46 15.32 20.23
C ALA A 349 -27.97 15.46 19.94
N GLU A 350 -28.77 15.59 21.01
CA GLU A 350 -30.22 15.85 20.91
C GLU A 350 -30.53 17.34 20.69
N ASP A 351 -29.62 18.24 21.12
CA ASP A 351 -29.70 19.65 20.78
C ASP A 351 -29.43 19.89 19.29
N LYS A 352 -30.03 20.95 18.72
CA LYS A 352 -29.93 21.26 17.29
C LYS A 352 -28.49 21.57 16.87
N GLU A 353 -27.74 22.34 17.65
CA GLU A 353 -26.37 22.72 17.33
C GLU A 353 -25.42 21.52 17.47
N GLU A 354 -25.54 20.78 18.57
CA GLU A 354 -24.78 19.53 18.76
C GLU A 354 -25.07 18.52 17.65
N ARG A 355 -26.31 18.46 17.17
CA ARG A 355 -26.70 17.58 16.06
C ARG A 355 -25.99 17.97 14.77
N MET A 356 -25.92 19.25 14.43
CA MET A 356 -25.20 19.72 13.26
C MET A 356 -23.71 19.37 13.34
N LEU A 357 -23.09 19.55 14.51
CA LEU A 357 -21.71 19.16 14.75
C LEU A 357 -21.47 17.66 14.59
N LEU A 358 -22.34 16.83 15.19
CA LEU A 358 -22.24 15.38 15.03
C LEU A 358 -22.35 14.99 13.55
N ASN A 359 -23.26 15.62 12.80
CA ASN A 359 -23.39 15.37 11.37
C ASN A 359 -22.18 15.81 10.56
N TRP A 360 -21.50 16.88 10.96
CA TRP A 360 -20.24 17.28 10.34
C TRP A 360 -19.15 16.21 10.54
N HIS A 361 -19.01 15.65 11.75
CA HIS A 361 -18.08 14.53 11.99
C HIS A 361 -18.47 13.27 11.20
N LEU A 362 -19.76 12.97 11.09
CA LEU A 362 -20.25 11.85 10.26
C LEU A 362 -19.98 12.10 8.77
N ALA A 363 -20.12 13.33 8.29
CA ALA A 363 -19.74 13.71 6.92
C ALA A 363 -18.22 13.58 6.69
N ASN A 364 -17.41 13.94 7.69
CA ASN A 364 -15.95 13.74 7.65
C ASN A 364 -15.56 12.25 7.57
N LEU A 365 -16.30 11.38 8.27
CA LEU A 365 -16.16 9.94 8.16
C LEU A 365 -16.57 9.40 6.78
N GLU A 366 -17.64 9.93 6.18
CA GLU A 366 -18.05 9.61 4.80
C GLU A 366 -17.06 10.13 3.77
N TYR A 367 -16.43 11.28 4.01
CA TYR A 367 -15.33 11.82 3.20
C TYR A 367 -14.13 10.87 3.22
N ALA A 368 -13.67 10.46 4.40
CA ALA A 368 -12.51 9.59 4.54
C ALA A 368 -12.68 8.25 3.81
N ASN A 369 -13.91 7.72 3.76
CA ASN A 369 -14.22 6.46 3.09
C ASN A 369 -14.83 6.64 1.68
N ALA A 370 -15.07 7.88 1.24
CA ALA A 370 -15.81 8.24 0.03
C ALA A 370 -17.11 7.47 -0.19
N THR A 371 -17.86 7.16 0.87
CA THR A 371 -19.14 6.43 0.74
C THR A 371 -20.07 6.74 1.90
N LEU A 372 -21.33 6.38 1.74
CA LEU A 372 -22.30 6.37 2.82
C LEU A 372 -21.90 5.36 3.90
N MET A 373 -22.11 5.73 5.17
CA MET A 373 -21.93 4.79 6.29
C MET A 373 -22.90 3.59 6.23
N ALA A 374 -24.00 3.71 5.47
CA ALA A 374 -24.91 2.61 5.20
C ALA A 374 -24.30 1.50 4.31
N ASN A 375 -23.20 1.80 3.62
CA ASN A 375 -22.50 0.85 2.76
C ASN A 375 -21.23 0.31 3.42
N LEU A 376 -20.73 0.93 4.49
CA LEU A 376 -19.49 0.53 5.17
C LEU A 376 -19.73 -0.69 6.06
N SER A 377 -18.85 -1.68 5.93
CA SER A 377 -18.81 -2.83 6.84
C SER A 377 -18.49 -2.39 8.26
N MET A 378 -19.38 -2.60 9.23
CA MET A 378 -19.06 -2.36 10.63
C MET A 378 -17.89 -3.22 11.10
N ALA A 379 -17.78 -4.44 10.57
CA ALA A 379 -16.73 -5.37 10.94
C ALA A 379 -15.34 -4.94 10.42
N TYR A 380 -15.25 -4.36 9.22
CA TYR A 380 -13.97 -4.25 8.50
C TYR A 380 -13.65 -2.87 7.90
N TRP A 381 -14.46 -1.83 8.11
CA TRP A 381 -14.25 -0.50 7.51
C TRP A 381 -12.89 0.14 7.84
N ASP A 382 -12.35 -0.12 9.03
CA ASP A 382 -11.09 0.42 9.59
C ASP A 382 -9.95 -0.62 9.59
N GLN A 383 -10.04 -1.69 8.78
CA GLN A 383 -9.06 -2.78 8.76
C GLN A 383 -7.63 -2.32 8.40
N ASP A 384 -7.48 -1.16 7.74
CA ASP A 384 -6.20 -0.56 7.37
C ASP A 384 -5.56 0.28 8.49
N ASP A 385 -6.30 0.64 9.55
CA ASP A 385 -5.80 1.52 10.61
C ASP A 385 -4.54 1.01 11.33
N PRO A 386 -4.34 -0.30 11.60
CA PRO A 386 -3.10 -0.82 12.18
C PRO A 386 -1.84 -0.55 11.35
N TYR A 387 -1.99 -0.21 10.06
CA TYR A 387 -0.88 0.00 9.14
C TYR A 387 -0.55 1.49 8.90
N GLU A 388 -1.13 2.43 9.65
CA GLU A 388 -0.86 3.86 9.48
C GLU A 388 0.65 4.19 9.49
N MET A 389 1.14 4.90 8.46
CA MET A 389 2.58 5.13 8.22
C MET A 389 3.24 6.17 9.15
N GLY A 390 2.49 6.75 10.08
CA GLY A 390 2.95 7.72 11.10
C GLY A 390 3.56 9.02 10.56
N GLY A 391 3.75 9.99 11.46
CA GLY A 391 4.24 11.33 11.10
C GLY A 391 3.13 12.24 10.57
N ASP A 392 3.50 13.47 10.22
CA ASP A 392 2.53 14.50 9.82
C ASP A 392 1.88 14.22 8.46
N HIS A 393 0.66 14.72 8.27
CA HIS A 393 0.03 14.83 6.95
C HIS A 393 0.54 16.07 6.24
N CYS A 394 0.94 15.94 4.98
CA CYS A 394 1.61 17.02 4.25
C CYS A 394 1.00 17.28 2.87
N PHE A 395 1.11 18.54 2.44
CA PHE A 395 0.99 18.96 1.06
C PHE A 395 2.37 19.22 0.45
N ILE A 396 2.45 19.22 -0.88
CA ILE A 396 3.64 19.65 -1.62
C ILE A 396 3.34 20.86 -2.51
N PRO A 397 4.33 21.74 -2.75
CA PRO A 397 4.16 22.84 -3.68
C PRO A 397 3.86 22.37 -5.10
N GLY A 398 2.96 23.08 -5.79
CA GLY A 398 2.66 22.83 -7.20
C GLY A 398 1.81 21.58 -7.49
N GLY A 399 1.37 20.86 -6.45
CA GLY A 399 0.45 19.71 -6.56
C GLY A 399 1.11 18.37 -6.92
N ASN A 400 0.37 17.29 -6.71
CA ASN A 400 0.87 15.92 -6.79
C ASN A 400 1.16 15.42 -8.21
N GLU A 401 0.71 16.12 -9.26
CA GLU A 401 1.13 15.86 -10.64
C GLU A 401 2.65 16.04 -10.83
N THR A 402 3.33 16.77 -9.94
CA THR A 402 4.80 16.85 -9.92
C THR A 402 5.44 15.46 -9.81
N PHE A 403 4.92 14.58 -8.94
CA PHE A 403 5.39 13.19 -8.86
C PHE A 403 5.07 12.41 -10.13
N VAL A 404 3.85 12.56 -10.65
CA VAL A 404 3.40 11.86 -11.86
C VAL A 404 4.31 12.17 -13.04
N ARG A 405 4.58 13.47 -13.29
CA ARG A 405 5.42 13.91 -14.40
C ARG A 405 6.84 13.35 -14.28
N ALA A 406 7.42 13.40 -13.07
CA ALA A 406 8.76 12.87 -12.84
C ALA A 406 8.82 11.33 -12.96
N LEU A 407 7.77 10.62 -12.57
CA LEU A 407 7.67 9.16 -12.75
C LEU A 407 7.49 8.78 -14.23
N ALA A 408 6.70 9.56 -14.98
CA ALA A 408 6.41 9.33 -16.39
C ALA A 408 7.57 9.65 -17.34
N GLU A 409 8.54 10.44 -16.89
CA GLU A 409 9.70 10.84 -17.69
C GLU A 409 10.46 9.62 -18.24
N GLU A 410 10.71 9.65 -19.55
CA GLU A 410 11.42 8.61 -20.34
C GLU A 410 10.73 7.24 -20.38
N LEU A 411 9.46 7.14 -19.96
CA LEU A 411 8.69 5.91 -20.12
C LEU A 411 7.92 5.89 -21.47
N PRO A 412 7.82 4.72 -22.12
CA PRO A 412 7.09 4.55 -23.38
C PRO A 412 5.58 4.47 -23.15
N ILE A 413 4.92 5.64 -23.03
CA ILE A 413 3.48 5.75 -22.80
C ILE A 413 2.75 6.09 -24.10
N PHE A 414 1.74 5.27 -24.44
CA PHE A 414 0.83 5.48 -25.55
C PHE A 414 -0.50 6.02 -25.02
N TYR A 415 -0.66 7.34 -25.12
CA TYR A 415 -1.88 8.06 -24.73
C TYR A 415 -3.02 7.88 -25.73
N GLY A 416 -4.26 8.10 -25.26
CA GLY A 416 -5.47 7.94 -26.09
C GLY A 416 -5.71 6.50 -26.55
N ARG A 417 -5.14 5.52 -25.84
CA ARG A 417 -5.28 4.08 -26.12
C ARG A 417 -6.14 3.43 -25.05
N THR A 418 -7.45 3.52 -25.20
CA THR A 418 -8.40 2.79 -24.35
C THR A 418 -8.26 1.31 -24.65
N VAL A 419 -7.91 0.51 -23.63
CA VAL A 419 -7.88 -0.94 -23.72
C VAL A 419 -9.32 -1.47 -23.67
N GLU A 420 -9.65 -2.35 -24.60
CA GLU A 420 -10.98 -2.94 -24.77
C GLU A 420 -10.96 -4.44 -24.47
N CYS A 421 -9.85 -5.12 -24.76
CA CYS A 421 -9.73 -6.57 -24.58
C CYS A 421 -8.30 -6.97 -24.18
N VAL A 422 -8.18 -7.90 -23.23
CA VAL A 422 -6.92 -8.54 -22.81
C VAL A 422 -7.05 -10.03 -23.04
N LYS A 423 -6.37 -10.54 -24.07
CA LYS A 423 -6.25 -11.98 -24.33
C LYS A 423 -4.97 -12.50 -23.71
N TYR A 424 -5.03 -13.64 -23.03
CA TYR A 424 -3.86 -14.26 -22.41
C TYR A 424 -3.92 -15.79 -22.51
N ALA A 425 -2.76 -16.38 -22.77
CA ALA A 425 -2.60 -17.83 -22.93
C ALA A 425 -1.21 -18.27 -22.42
N SER A 426 -0.90 -19.55 -22.60
CA SER A 426 0.36 -20.13 -22.12
C SER A 426 1.61 -19.57 -22.82
N ASP A 427 1.47 -18.92 -23.97
CA ASP A 427 2.54 -18.35 -24.79
C ASP A 427 2.73 -16.84 -24.61
N GLY A 428 1.74 -16.11 -24.09
CA GLY A 428 1.86 -14.67 -23.83
C GLY A 428 0.54 -13.96 -23.66
N VAL A 429 0.56 -12.65 -23.92
CA VAL A 429 -0.60 -11.76 -23.86
C VAL A 429 -0.75 -10.95 -25.16
N ALA A 430 -1.99 -10.69 -25.55
CA ALA A 430 -2.36 -9.76 -26.61
C ALA A 430 -3.41 -8.77 -26.08
N VAL A 431 -3.06 -7.49 -26.06
CA VAL A 431 -3.90 -6.39 -25.54
C VAL A 431 -4.41 -5.56 -26.72
N TYR A 432 -5.72 -5.45 -26.86
CA TYR A 432 -6.37 -4.65 -27.88
C TYR A 432 -6.73 -3.28 -27.31
N ALA A 433 -6.21 -2.22 -27.93
CA ALA A 433 -6.42 -0.85 -27.47
C ALA A 433 -6.53 0.13 -28.62
N GLY A 434 -7.65 0.85 -28.71
CA GLY A 434 -7.90 1.85 -29.75
C GLY A 434 -7.66 1.32 -31.17
N GLY A 435 -8.21 0.13 -31.46
CA GLY A 435 -8.09 -0.56 -32.76
C GLY A 435 -6.72 -1.17 -33.07
N MET A 436 -5.77 -1.17 -32.13
CA MET A 436 -4.44 -1.76 -32.30
C MET A 436 -4.22 -2.96 -31.38
N GLU A 437 -3.40 -3.91 -31.82
CA GLU A 437 -2.98 -5.06 -31.02
C GLU A 437 -1.55 -4.87 -30.51
N PHE A 438 -1.35 -5.06 -29.20
CA PHE A 438 -0.05 -5.05 -28.55
C PHE A 438 0.24 -6.43 -27.98
N ARG A 439 1.39 -7.02 -28.34
CA ARG A 439 1.82 -8.35 -27.86
C ARG A 439 2.95 -8.24 -26.84
N GLY A 440 2.92 -9.10 -25.84
CA GLY A 440 3.96 -9.20 -24.83
C GLY A 440 3.95 -10.56 -24.13
N ASP A 441 4.88 -10.77 -23.22
CA ASP A 441 4.94 -11.98 -22.41
C ASP A 441 3.94 -11.92 -21.25
N MET A 442 3.78 -10.74 -20.65
CA MET A 442 2.93 -10.51 -19.48
C MET A 442 2.22 -9.15 -19.60
N ALA A 443 1.07 -9.03 -18.93
CA ALA A 443 0.35 -7.77 -18.77
C ALA A 443 0.21 -7.41 -17.28
N LEU A 444 0.31 -6.11 -16.97
CA LEU A 444 -0.02 -5.56 -15.66
C LEU A 444 -1.25 -4.66 -15.78
N CYS A 445 -2.37 -5.10 -15.25
CA CYS A 445 -3.61 -4.34 -15.21
C CYS A 445 -3.62 -3.39 -14.01
N THR A 446 -3.70 -2.08 -14.25
CA THR A 446 -3.75 -1.06 -13.18
C THR A 446 -5.00 -0.18 -13.22
N VAL A 447 -6.02 -0.63 -13.95
CA VAL A 447 -7.26 0.12 -14.11
C VAL A 447 -8.00 0.23 -12.77
N PRO A 448 -8.72 1.34 -12.51
CA PRO A 448 -9.49 1.49 -11.28
C PRO A 448 -10.54 0.38 -11.09
N LEU A 449 -10.85 0.04 -9.84
CA LEU A 449 -11.88 -0.94 -9.50
C LEU A 449 -13.23 -0.59 -10.13
N GLY A 450 -13.58 0.70 -10.24
CA GLY A 450 -14.79 1.15 -10.95
C GLY A 450 -14.85 0.71 -12.42
N VAL A 451 -13.72 0.71 -13.13
CA VAL A 451 -13.62 0.22 -14.52
C VAL A 451 -13.81 -1.29 -14.58
N LEU A 452 -13.19 -2.03 -13.65
CA LEU A 452 -13.38 -3.49 -13.56
C LEU A 452 -14.83 -3.86 -13.23
N LYS A 453 -15.49 -3.11 -12.35
CA LYS A 453 -16.91 -3.29 -12.00
C LYS A 453 -17.84 -2.99 -13.17
N LYS A 454 -17.49 -2.01 -14.00
CA LYS A 454 -18.28 -1.65 -15.17
C LYS A 454 -18.22 -2.71 -16.27
N GLY A 455 -17.11 -3.45 -16.34
CA GLY A 455 -16.88 -4.48 -17.35
C GLY A 455 -16.45 -3.93 -18.70
N ASP A 456 -15.83 -2.75 -18.73
CA ASP A 456 -15.39 -2.07 -19.97
C ASP A 456 -14.23 -2.78 -20.68
N ILE A 457 -13.55 -3.70 -19.99
CA ILE A 457 -12.44 -4.49 -20.53
C ILE A 457 -12.83 -5.96 -20.52
N GLU A 458 -12.86 -6.56 -21.70
CA GLU A 458 -13.04 -8.00 -21.85
C GLU A 458 -11.72 -8.74 -21.53
N PHE A 459 -11.80 -9.81 -20.74
CA PHE A 459 -10.68 -10.71 -20.49
C PHE A 459 -10.95 -12.05 -21.17
N VAL A 460 -9.99 -12.56 -21.95
CA VAL A 460 -10.12 -13.83 -22.67
C VAL A 460 -8.91 -14.73 -22.38
N PRO A 461 -9.08 -15.88 -21.70
CA PRO A 461 -10.32 -16.36 -21.09
C PRO A 461 -10.84 -15.44 -19.98
N GLU A 462 -12.09 -15.64 -19.57
CA GLU A 462 -12.72 -14.82 -18.53
C GLU A 462 -11.93 -14.89 -17.20
N LEU A 463 -12.00 -13.82 -16.41
CA LEU A 463 -11.40 -13.79 -15.08
C LEU A 463 -12.01 -14.89 -14.18
N PRO A 464 -11.21 -15.53 -13.31
CA PRO A 464 -11.70 -16.53 -12.37
C PRO A 464 -12.85 -16.02 -11.50
N GLN A 465 -13.82 -16.89 -11.20
CA GLN A 465 -15.03 -16.51 -10.45
C GLN A 465 -14.71 -15.83 -9.11
N ARG A 466 -13.71 -16.34 -8.38
CA ARG A 466 -13.25 -15.76 -7.11
C ARG A 466 -12.85 -14.28 -7.26
N LYS A 467 -12.16 -13.92 -8.35
CA LYS A 467 -11.77 -12.54 -8.65
C LYS A 467 -12.97 -11.68 -9.06
N LYS A 468 -13.89 -12.21 -9.89
CA LYS A 468 -15.14 -11.52 -10.26
C LYS A 468 -16.00 -11.21 -9.03
N ASP A 469 -16.06 -12.13 -8.08
CA ASP A 469 -16.81 -11.94 -6.84
C ASP A 469 -16.17 -10.88 -5.93
N ALA A 470 -14.83 -10.86 -5.81
CA ALA A 470 -14.12 -9.79 -5.10
C ALA A 470 -14.34 -8.41 -5.76
N ILE A 471 -14.26 -8.33 -7.09
CA ILE A 471 -14.61 -7.12 -7.86
C ILE A 471 -16.04 -6.67 -7.54
N ARG A 472 -16.99 -7.61 -7.41
CA ARG A 472 -18.39 -7.29 -7.08
C ARG A 472 -18.56 -6.81 -5.65
N ARG A 473 -17.94 -7.49 -4.68
CA ARG A 473 -18.09 -7.23 -3.23
C ARG A 473 -17.43 -5.95 -2.76
N LEU A 474 -16.20 -5.67 -3.20
CA LEU A 474 -15.50 -4.44 -2.80
C LEU A 474 -16.33 -3.20 -3.14
N GLY A 475 -16.34 -2.22 -2.25
CA GLY A 475 -16.95 -0.93 -2.50
C GLY A 475 -16.10 -0.07 -3.43
N PHE A 476 -16.73 0.77 -4.23
CA PHE A 476 -16.04 1.83 -4.97
C PHE A 476 -16.77 3.16 -4.79
N GLY A 477 -16.11 4.05 -4.06
CA GLY A 477 -16.69 5.27 -3.52
C GLY A 477 -16.78 6.42 -4.50
N LEU A 478 -17.35 7.51 -4.03
CA LEU A 478 -17.48 8.77 -4.73
C LEU A 478 -17.17 9.94 -3.79
N LEU A 479 -16.22 10.76 -4.20
CA LEU A 479 -15.85 12.01 -3.56
C LEU A 479 -15.56 13.03 -4.66
N ASN A 480 -16.04 14.26 -4.50
CA ASN A 480 -15.77 15.33 -5.43
C ASN A 480 -15.27 16.61 -4.76
N LYS A 481 -14.72 17.51 -5.58
CA LYS A 481 -14.12 18.78 -5.17
C LYS A 481 -14.64 19.93 -6.03
N VAL A 482 -14.75 21.12 -5.45
CA VAL A 482 -14.88 22.40 -6.15
C VAL A 482 -13.63 23.22 -5.87
N ALA A 483 -12.77 23.39 -6.87
CA ALA A 483 -11.59 24.23 -6.77
C ALA A 483 -11.91 25.64 -7.30
N MET A 484 -11.56 26.67 -6.53
CA MET A 484 -11.83 28.08 -6.85
C MET A 484 -10.59 28.92 -6.64
N LEU A 485 -10.14 29.56 -7.72
CA LEU A 485 -9.07 30.55 -7.71
C LEU A 485 -9.70 31.92 -7.56
N PHE A 486 -9.30 32.66 -6.54
CA PHE A 486 -9.79 34.00 -6.24
C PHE A 486 -8.78 35.09 -6.63
N PRO A 487 -9.16 36.37 -6.69
CA PRO A 487 -8.19 37.45 -6.95
C PRO A 487 -7.23 37.70 -5.77
N TYR A 488 -7.66 37.41 -4.53
CA TYR A 488 -6.85 37.53 -3.32
C TYR A 488 -7.30 36.53 -2.26
N ASN A 489 -6.44 36.26 -1.28
CA ASN A 489 -6.76 35.40 -0.14
C ASN A 489 -7.55 36.21 0.90
N PHE A 490 -8.87 36.00 0.97
CA PHE A 490 -9.75 36.67 1.94
C PHE A 490 -10.02 35.88 3.22
N TRP A 491 -9.58 34.62 3.29
CA TRP A 491 -9.80 33.73 4.44
C TRP A 491 -8.62 33.70 5.43
N GLY A 492 -7.52 34.38 5.10
CA GLY A 492 -6.33 34.47 5.95
C GLY A 492 -5.24 33.43 5.61
N GLY A 493 -4.06 33.62 6.20
CA GLY A 493 -2.87 32.77 5.95
C GLY A 493 -2.60 31.69 7.00
N ASP A 494 -3.35 31.71 8.10
CA ASP A 494 -3.05 30.94 9.32
C ASP A 494 -3.82 29.62 9.41
N ILE A 495 -4.83 29.42 8.55
CA ILE A 495 -5.63 28.19 8.49
C ILE A 495 -5.42 27.46 7.17
N ASP A 496 -5.31 26.13 7.26
CA ASP A 496 -5.27 25.24 6.10
C ASP A 496 -6.65 24.62 5.83
N THR A 497 -7.53 24.61 6.83
CA THR A 497 -8.87 24.02 6.77
C THR A 497 -9.89 24.82 7.55
N PHE A 498 -11.15 24.78 7.14
CA PHE A 498 -12.30 25.18 7.95
C PHE A 498 -13.57 24.44 7.51
N GLY A 499 -14.50 24.24 8.44
CA GLY A 499 -15.74 23.51 8.21
C GLY A 499 -16.99 24.40 8.20
N HIS A 500 -18.04 23.89 7.55
CA HIS A 500 -19.37 24.50 7.51
C HIS A 500 -20.42 23.47 7.90
N LEU A 501 -21.28 23.83 8.85
CA LEU A 501 -22.36 23.01 9.36
C LEU A 501 -23.65 23.24 8.56
N THR A 502 -24.54 22.25 8.58
CA THR A 502 -25.85 22.36 7.93
C THR A 502 -26.94 21.72 8.78
N GLU A 503 -28.15 22.29 8.70
CA GLU A 503 -29.35 21.72 9.31
C GLU A 503 -29.92 20.55 8.50
N ASP A 504 -29.64 20.49 7.19
CA ASP A 504 -30.14 19.44 6.31
C ASP A 504 -29.26 18.19 6.39
N LEU A 505 -29.79 17.16 7.08
CA LEU A 505 -29.14 15.86 7.24
C LEU A 505 -28.77 15.20 5.90
N SER A 506 -29.57 15.43 4.85
CA SER A 506 -29.34 14.84 3.53
C SER A 506 -28.21 15.54 2.75
N MET A 507 -27.78 16.71 3.23
CA MET A 507 -26.74 17.54 2.61
C MET A 507 -25.51 17.71 3.52
N ARG A 508 -25.37 16.91 4.58
CA ARG A 508 -24.24 17.03 5.54
C ARG A 508 -22.84 16.99 4.91
N GLY A 509 -22.70 16.34 3.76
CA GLY A 509 -21.44 16.25 3.02
C GLY A 509 -21.29 17.28 1.92
N GLU A 510 -22.25 18.19 1.71
CA GLU A 510 -22.18 19.25 0.71
C GLU A 510 -21.33 20.41 1.23
N PHE A 511 -20.15 20.62 0.62
CA PHE A 511 -19.25 21.75 0.92
C PHE A 511 -18.94 21.91 2.42
N PHE A 512 -18.93 20.79 3.15
CA PHE A 512 -18.82 20.76 4.61
C PHE A 512 -17.41 21.07 5.11
N LEU A 513 -16.38 20.90 4.25
CA LEU A 513 -14.97 21.11 4.58
C LEU A 513 -14.28 21.82 3.41
N PHE A 514 -13.55 22.88 3.75
CA PHE A 514 -12.75 23.68 2.83
C PHE A 514 -11.28 23.49 3.14
N TYR A 515 -10.45 23.33 2.11
CA TYR A 515 -9.01 23.42 2.20
C TYR A 515 -8.49 24.71 1.56
N SER A 516 -7.64 25.42 2.29
CA SER A 516 -6.81 26.50 1.78
C SER A 516 -5.52 25.91 1.20
N TYR A 517 -5.31 26.10 -0.09
CA TYR A 517 -4.08 25.69 -0.76
C TYR A 517 -3.12 26.87 -0.93
N SER A 518 -3.41 28.03 -0.33
CA SER A 518 -2.63 29.26 -0.50
C SER A 518 -1.13 29.08 -0.21
N SER A 519 -0.79 28.26 0.78
CA SER A 519 0.61 28.02 1.19
C SER A 519 1.40 27.13 0.23
N VAL A 520 0.75 26.40 -0.69
CA VAL A 520 1.41 25.38 -1.53
C VAL A 520 1.08 25.49 -3.03
N SER A 521 -0.06 26.06 -3.39
CA SER A 521 -0.51 26.10 -4.78
C SER A 521 0.13 27.23 -5.61
N GLY A 522 0.72 28.23 -4.96
CA GLY A 522 1.29 29.42 -5.60
C GLY A 522 0.32 30.60 -5.75
N GLY A 523 -0.94 30.45 -5.34
CA GLY A 523 -1.94 31.52 -5.40
C GLY A 523 -3.13 31.29 -4.46
N PRO A 524 -4.09 32.24 -4.38
CA PRO A 524 -5.26 32.18 -3.50
C PRO A 524 -6.28 31.15 -4.00
N LEU A 525 -6.03 29.88 -3.68
CA LEU A 525 -6.85 28.75 -4.09
C LEU A 525 -7.57 28.11 -2.89
N LEU A 526 -8.89 27.99 -3.01
CA LEU A 526 -9.73 27.28 -2.06
C LEU A 526 -10.35 26.04 -2.70
N VAL A 527 -10.45 24.95 -1.95
CA VAL A 527 -11.06 23.69 -2.42
C VAL A 527 -12.15 23.27 -1.45
N ALA A 528 -13.41 23.25 -1.91
CA ALA A 528 -14.54 22.74 -1.14
C ALA A 528 -14.78 21.24 -1.45
N LEU A 529 -15.05 20.44 -0.42
CA LEU A 529 -15.28 19.00 -0.54
C LEU A 529 -16.77 18.64 -0.65
N VAL A 530 -17.08 17.59 -1.40
CA VAL A 530 -18.44 17.04 -1.52
C VAL A 530 -18.41 15.53 -1.31
N ALA A 531 -18.96 15.06 -0.20
CA ALA A 531 -18.93 13.66 0.25
C ALA A 531 -20.34 13.09 0.53
N GLY A 532 -20.41 11.79 0.78
CA GLY A 532 -21.65 11.10 1.14
C GLY A 532 -22.75 11.24 0.08
N GLU A 533 -24.00 11.36 0.53
CA GLU A 533 -25.18 11.47 -0.35
C GLU A 533 -25.11 12.70 -1.26
N ALA A 534 -24.55 13.80 -0.75
CA ALA A 534 -24.38 15.03 -1.51
C ALA A 534 -23.48 14.83 -2.74
N ALA A 535 -22.48 13.95 -2.69
CA ALA A 535 -21.60 13.68 -3.83
C ALA A 535 -22.35 13.06 -5.01
N ILE A 536 -23.37 12.24 -4.75
CA ILE A 536 -24.22 11.61 -5.77
C ILE A 536 -25.07 12.66 -6.48
N ARG A 537 -25.74 13.52 -5.70
CA ARG A 537 -26.56 14.63 -6.24
C ARG A 537 -25.71 15.63 -7.01
N PHE A 538 -24.51 15.92 -6.49
CA PHE A 538 -23.56 16.86 -7.08
C PHE A 538 -23.10 16.43 -8.48
N GLU A 539 -23.01 15.13 -8.80
CA GLU A 539 -22.70 14.66 -10.15
C GLU A 539 -23.71 15.17 -11.19
N MET A 540 -24.96 15.41 -10.80
CA MET A 540 -26.05 15.88 -11.66
C MET A 540 -26.23 17.40 -11.65
N MET A 541 -25.62 18.11 -10.70
CA MET A 541 -25.71 19.57 -10.57
C MET A 541 -24.85 20.28 -11.63
N SER A 542 -25.30 21.44 -12.11
CA SER A 542 -24.49 22.25 -13.02
C SER A 542 -23.30 22.89 -12.28
N PRO A 543 -22.12 23.07 -12.91
CA PRO A 543 -20.99 23.73 -12.28
C PRO A 543 -21.29 25.16 -11.80
N VAL A 544 -22.13 25.90 -12.52
CA VAL A 544 -22.52 27.28 -12.16
C VAL A 544 -23.31 27.29 -10.85
N GLU A 545 -24.29 26.39 -10.72
CA GLU A 545 -25.07 26.24 -9.48
C GLU A 545 -24.19 25.78 -8.31
N SER A 546 -23.29 24.81 -8.55
CA SER A 546 -22.33 24.37 -7.55
C SER A 546 -21.47 25.51 -7.03
N VAL A 547 -20.88 26.31 -7.93
CA VAL A 547 -20.03 27.45 -7.54
C VAL A 547 -20.84 28.50 -6.80
N LYS A 548 -22.07 28.81 -7.27
CA LYS A 548 -22.96 29.74 -6.59
C LYS A 548 -23.22 29.32 -5.14
N ARG A 549 -23.60 28.05 -4.92
CA ARG A 549 -23.85 27.51 -3.57
C ARG A 549 -22.63 27.63 -2.66
N VAL A 550 -21.43 27.35 -3.19
CA VAL A 550 -20.20 27.53 -2.41
C VAL A 550 -19.96 29.00 -2.08
N LEU A 551 -20.18 29.92 -3.02
CA LEU A 551 -20.04 31.36 -2.77
C LEU A 551 -21.04 31.89 -1.75
N ASP A 552 -22.28 31.38 -1.75
CA ASP A 552 -23.30 31.73 -0.76
C ASP A 552 -22.80 31.34 0.65
N ILE A 553 -22.30 30.10 0.83
CA ILE A 553 -21.69 29.65 2.10
C ILE A 553 -20.52 30.56 2.52
N LEU A 554 -19.60 30.88 1.60
CA LEU A 554 -18.46 31.74 1.90
C LEU A 554 -18.92 33.15 2.30
N LYS A 555 -19.91 33.71 1.61
CA LYS A 555 -20.49 35.02 1.94
C LYS A 555 -21.12 35.01 3.33
N ASP A 556 -21.83 33.94 3.69
CA ASP A 556 -22.42 33.79 5.02
C ASP A 556 -21.33 33.74 6.10
N ILE A 557 -20.20 33.07 5.85
CA ILE A 557 -19.07 32.98 6.81
C ILE A 557 -18.28 34.31 6.95
N PHE A 558 -18.05 35.02 5.85
CA PHE A 558 -17.06 36.10 5.80
C PHE A 558 -17.68 37.51 5.78
N ASN A 559 -18.86 37.71 5.18
CA ASN A 559 -19.50 39.05 5.17
C ASN A 559 -19.82 39.57 6.58
N PRO A 560 -20.33 38.76 7.53
CA PRO A 560 -20.55 39.23 8.91
C PRO A 560 -19.28 39.68 9.63
N LYS A 561 -18.10 39.27 9.15
CA LYS A 561 -16.78 39.68 9.65
C LYS A 561 -16.26 40.94 8.95
N GLY A 562 -17.07 41.58 8.11
CA GLY A 562 -16.68 42.74 7.30
C GLY A 562 -15.80 42.40 6.10
N ILE A 563 -15.66 41.11 5.75
CA ILE A 563 -14.82 40.65 4.65
C ILE A 563 -15.69 40.41 3.42
N VAL A 564 -15.44 41.17 2.36
CA VAL A 564 -16.13 40.99 1.08
C VAL A 564 -15.54 39.80 0.34
N VAL A 565 -16.40 38.81 0.04
CA VAL A 565 -16.04 37.63 -0.77
C VAL A 565 -16.12 37.98 -2.26
N PRO A 566 -14.98 38.00 -2.99
CA PRO A 566 -14.98 38.27 -4.42
C PRO A 566 -15.49 37.07 -5.22
N ASP A 567 -15.90 37.31 -6.46
CA ASP A 567 -16.15 36.22 -7.40
C ASP A 567 -14.84 35.49 -7.75
N PRO A 568 -14.88 34.16 -7.97
CA PRO A 568 -13.69 33.41 -8.33
C PRO A 568 -13.31 33.74 -9.78
N VAL A 569 -12.02 34.00 -9.99
CA VAL A 569 -11.39 34.18 -11.31
C VAL A 569 -11.56 32.93 -12.17
N GLN A 570 -11.46 31.76 -11.54
CA GLN A 570 -11.71 30.49 -12.19
C GLN A 570 -12.25 29.48 -11.18
N ALA A 571 -13.24 28.69 -11.57
CA ALA A 571 -13.75 27.59 -10.77
C ALA A 571 -13.84 26.29 -11.59
N VAL A 572 -13.60 25.15 -10.94
CA VAL A 572 -13.71 23.83 -11.56
C VAL A 572 -14.32 22.84 -10.57
N CYS A 573 -15.35 22.13 -11.01
CA CYS A 573 -15.96 21.04 -10.27
C CYS A 573 -15.49 19.69 -10.82
N THR A 574 -15.10 18.77 -9.94
CA THR A 574 -14.79 17.39 -10.35
C THR A 574 -16.07 16.56 -10.50
N ARG A 575 -15.98 15.51 -11.31
CA ARG A 575 -17.07 14.57 -11.60
C ARG A 575 -16.49 13.15 -11.74
N TRP A 576 -15.92 12.62 -10.65
CA TRP A 576 -15.21 11.34 -10.67
C TRP A 576 -16.12 10.14 -10.98
N GLY A 577 -17.41 10.22 -10.62
CA GLY A 577 -18.38 9.17 -10.93
C GLY A 577 -18.73 9.08 -12.42
N LYS A 578 -18.72 10.21 -13.13
CA LYS A 578 -18.94 10.29 -14.59
C LYS A 578 -17.69 10.09 -15.42
N ASP A 579 -16.50 10.06 -14.81
CA ASP A 579 -15.25 9.85 -15.53
C ASP A 579 -15.12 8.37 -15.95
N HIS A 580 -15.21 8.09 -17.25
CA HIS A 580 -15.19 6.71 -17.79
C HIS A 580 -13.87 5.95 -17.53
N PHE A 581 -12.80 6.64 -17.15
CA PHE A 581 -11.54 6.01 -16.77
C PHE A 581 -11.37 5.88 -15.25
N ALA A 582 -12.44 6.06 -14.48
CA ALA A 582 -12.45 5.90 -13.03
C ALA A 582 -13.75 5.27 -12.51
N TYR A 583 -14.91 5.82 -12.87
CA TYR A 583 -16.25 5.49 -12.34
C TYR A 583 -16.37 5.65 -10.82
N GLY A 584 -15.67 6.62 -10.25
CA GLY A 584 -15.62 6.86 -8.81
C GLY A 584 -14.28 7.38 -8.33
N SER A 585 -14.13 7.53 -7.02
CA SER A 585 -12.94 8.05 -6.36
C SER A 585 -11.97 6.94 -5.97
N TYR A 586 -12.31 6.09 -5.01
CA TYR A 586 -11.43 5.03 -4.47
C TYR A 586 -12.23 3.94 -3.75
N SER A 587 -11.62 2.78 -3.50
CA SER A 587 -12.30 1.65 -2.88
C SER A 587 -12.61 1.86 -1.40
N TYR A 588 -13.58 1.10 -0.89
CA TYR A 588 -13.88 0.98 0.53
C TYR A 588 -14.31 -0.46 0.85
N VAL A 589 -14.25 -0.85 2.12
CA VAL A 589 -14.75 -2.17 2.55
C VAL A 589 -16.27 -2.10 2.72
N ALA A 590 -16.99 -2.64 1.74
CA ALA A 590 -18.44 -2.66 1.76
C ALA A 590 -18.97 -3.73 2.73
N VAL A 591 -20.23 -3.59 3.16
CA VAL A 591 -20.93 -4.64 3.92
C VAL A 591 -20.88 -5.95 3.13
N GLY A 592 -20.42 -7.02 3.79
CA GLY A 592 -20.24 -8.34 3.17
C GLY A 592 -18.94 -8.52 2.39
N SER A 593 -18.03 -7.54 2.43
CA SER A 593 -16.65 -7.61 1.94
C SER A 593 -15.67 -7.62 3.13
N SER A 594 -14.40 -7.90 2.88
CA SER A 594 -13.33 -7.83 3.88
C SER A 594 -12.01 -7.42 3.24
N GLY A 595 -10.96 -7.27 4.07
CA GLY A 595 -9.59 -7.06 3.60
C GLY A 595 -9.12 -8.13 2.59
N ASP A 596 -9.64 -9.35 2.67
CA ASP A 596 -9.22 -10.46 1.80
C ASP A 596 -9.64 -10.26 0.34
N ASP A 597 -10.67 -9.47 0.08
CA ASP A 597 -11.06 -9.14 -1.30
C ASP A 597 -10.00 -8.28 -2.00
N TYR A 598 -9.21 -7.48 -1.26
CA TYR A 598 -8.06 -6.76 -1.81
C TYR A 598 -6.94 -7.73 -2.22
N ASP A 599 -6.67 -8.74 -1.39
CA ASP A 599 -5.67 -9.77 -1.67
C ASP A 599 -6.08 -10.60 -2.89
N ILE A 600 -7.35 -11.02 -2.96
CA ILE A 600 -7.93 -11.73 -4.12
C ILE A 600 -7.82 -10.87 -5.39
N LEU A 601 -8.07 -9.56 -5.28
CA LEU A 601 -7.95 -8.68 -6.44
C LEU A 601 -6.50 -8.54 -6.90
N ALA A 602 -5.52 -8.64 -6.01
CA ALA A 602 -4.09 -8.61 -6.34
C ALA A 602 -3.60 -9.89 -7.05
N GLU A 603 -4.26 -11.05 -6.86
CA GLU A 603 -3.82 -12.33 -7.42
C GLU A 603 -3.62 -12.27 -8.95
N SER A 604 -2.48 -12.77 -9.45
CA SER A 604 -2.26 -12.90 -10.89
C SER A 604 -3.13 -14.01 -11.51
N VAL A 605 -3.45 -13.91 -12.79
CA VAL A 605 -4.22 -14.93 -13.55
C VAL A 605 -3.44 -15.45 -14.75
N GLY A 606 -3.90 -16.58 -15.30
CA GLY A 606 -3.27 -17.23 -16.45
C GLY A 606 -1.86 -17.75 -16.14
N ASP A 607 -1.63 -18.27 -14.93
CA ASP A 607 -0.31 -18.72 -14.47
C ASP A 607 0.76 -17.59 -14.48
N GLY A 608 0.38 -16.41 -13.98
CA GLY A 608 1.28 -15.24 -13.97
C GLY A 608 1.48 -14.63 -15.36
N ARG A 609 0.41 -14.59 -16.17
CA ARG A 609 0.38 -13.85 -17.44
C ARG A 609 -0.23 -12.47 -17.29
N VAL A 610 -1.24 -12.33 -16.43
CA VAL A 610 -1.88 -11.03 -16.14
C VAL A 610 -1.83 -10.75 -14.65
N PHE A 611 -1.20 -9.65 -14.28
CA PHE A 611 -1.01 -9.16 -12.91
C PHE A 611 -1.93 -7.97 -12.62
N PHE A 612 -2.15 -7.65 -11.34
CA PHE A 612 -3.04 -6.56 -10.94
C PHE A 612 -2.38 -5.68 -9.88
N ALA A 613 -2.27 -4.38 -10.17
CA ALA A 613 -1.81 -3.37 -9.23
C ALA A 613 -2.81 -2.21 -9.15
N GLY A 614 -2.61 -1.31 -8.19
CA GLY A 614 -3.50 -0.19 -7.91
C GLY A 614 -3.96 -0.20 -6.47
N GLU A 615 -4.53 0.91 -6.01
CA GLU A 615 -4.97 1.09 -4.62
C GLU A 615 -5.96 -0.01 -4.17
N ALA A 616 -6.85 -0.47 -5.05
CA ALA A 616 -7.81 -1.54 -4.77
C ALA A 616 -7.18 -2.94 -4.70
N THR A 617 -5.85 -3.06 -4.83
CA THR A 617 -5.10 -4.32 -4.68
C THR A 617 -4.18 -4.28 -3.45
N SER A 618 -4.32 -3.27 -2.58
CA SER A 618 -3.52 -3.13 -1.36
C SER A 618 -4.43 -3.23 -0.14
N LYS A 619 -4.37 -4.34 0.57
CA LYS A 619 -5.12 -4.55 1.82
C LYS A 619 -4.68 -3.60 2.94
N GLN A 620 -3.36 -3.40 3.07
CA GLN A 620 -2.78 -2.57 4.13
C GLN A 620 -2.94 -1.07 3.86
N TYR A 621 -2.97 -0.66 2.59
CA TYR A 621 -2.99 0.75 2.20
C TYR A 621 -4.01 1.03 1.08
N PRO A 622 -5.28 0.60 1.19
CA PRO A 622 -6.28 0.83 0.15
C PRO A 622 -6.55 2.33 -0.02
N ALA A 623 -7.18 2.73 -1.12
CA ALA A 623 -7.65 4.10 -1.35
C ALA A 623 -6.60 5.22 -1.33
N THR A 624 -5.30 4.90 -1.32
CA THR A 624 -4.23 5.88 -1.16
C THR A 624 -3.26 5.91 -2.34
N MET A 625 -2.57 7.05 -2.53
CA MET A 625 -1.49 7.16 -3.50
C MET A 625 -0.30 6.25 -3.16
N HIS A 626 0.02 6.10 -1.87
CA HIS A 626 1.13 5.27 -1.43
C HIS A 626 0.80 3.77 -1.55
N GLY A 627 -0.45 3.35 -1.34
CA GLY A 627 -0.88 1.99 -1.67
C GLY A 627 -0.80 1.68 -3.16
N ALA A 628 -1.18 2.64 -4.02
CA ALA A 628 -0.95 2.51 -5.46
C ALA A 628 0.56 2.40 -5.79
N PHE A 629 1.42 3.20 -5.16
CA PHE A 629 2.87 3.10 -5.33
C PHE A 629 3.39 1.71 -4.92
N LEU A 630 3.03 1.24 -3.72
CA LEU A 630 3.51 -0.02 -3.17
C LEU A 630 3.01 -1.22 -3.98
N SER A 631 1.74 -1.23 -4.40
CA SER A 631 1.22 -2.28 -5.29
C SER A 631 1.95 -2.34 -6.64
N GLY A 632 2.36 -1.19 -7.18
CA GLY A 632 3.19 -1.14 -8.40
C GLY A 632 4.58 -1.77 -8.21
N MET A 633 5.24 -1.49 -7.07
CA MET A 633 6.50 -2.14 -6.72
C MET A 633 6.35 -3.64 -6.52
N ARG A 634 5.31 -4.05 -5.78
CA ARG A 634 4.97 -5.46 -5.52
C ARG A 634 4.81 -6.23 -6.83
N GLU A 635 4.00 -5.71 -7.76
CA GLU A 635 3.78 -6.41 -9.03
C GLU A 635 5.02 -6.46 -9.92
N ALA A 636 5.88 -5.44 -9.90
CA ALA A 636 7.17 -5.51 -10.61
C ALA A 636 8.06 -6.65 -10.07
N ALA A 637 8.12 -6.82 -8.74
CA ALA A 637 8.85 -7.93 -8.12
C ALA A 637 8.22 -9.30 -8.43
N ASN A 638 6.89 -9.40 -8.40
CA ASN A 638 6.16 -10.61 -8.78
C ASN A 638 6.40 -11.01 -10.24
N ILE A 639 6.36 -10.04 -11.16
CA ILE A 639 6.67 -10.25 -12.58
C ILE A 639 8.11 -10.75 -12.75
N LEU A 640 9.09 -10.13 -12.07
CA LEU A 640 10.47 -10.59 -12.10
C LEU A 640 10.60 -12.04 -11.60
N ARG A 641 9.91 -12.38 -10.50
CA ARG A 641 9.91 -13.73 -9.93
C ARG A 641 9.33 -14.75 -10.91
N VAL A 642 8.20 -14.46 -11.53
CA VAL A 642 7.57 -15.34 -12.53
C VAL A 642 8.46 -15.47 -13.78
N ALA A 643 9.06 -14.37 -14.26
CA ALA A 643 9.98 -14.40 -15.38
C ALA A 643 11.20 -15.29 -15.09
N LYS A 644 11.84 -15.14 -13.92
CA LYS A 644 12.96 -16.00 -13.48
C LYS A 644 12.55 -17.47 -13.44
N ARG A 645 11.36 -17.79 -12.90
CA ARG A 645 10.83 -19.16 -12.89
C ARG A 645 10.63 -19.70 -14.30
N ARG A 646 10.06 -18.92 -15.22
CA ARG A 646 9.84 -19.30 -16.62
C ARG A 646 11.15 -19.49 -17.38
N SER A 647 12.15 -18.63 -17.20
CA SER A 647 13.49 -18.79 -17.81
C SER A 647 14.27 -19.98 -17.26
N SER A 648 14.01 -20.38 -16.00
CA SER A 648 14.61 -21.57 -15.39
C SER A 648 13.91 -22.88 -15.75
N MET A 649 12.76 -22.81 -16.42
CA MET A 649 12.15 -24.00 -17.02
C MET A 649 12.86 -24.29 -18.34
N PRO A 650 13.31 -25.54 -18.60
CA PRO A 650 13.89 -25.88 -19.89
C PRO A 650 12.87 -25.56 -20.99
N VAL A 651 13.27 -24.72 -21.93
CA VAL A 651 12.54 -24.49 -23.18
C VAL A 651 12.44 -25.86 -23.86
N VAL A 652 11.24 -26.44 -23.87
CA VAL A 652 10.96 -27.58 -24.73
C VAL A 652 10.87 -26.99 -26.13
N ASP A 653 12.02 -26.91 -26.77
CA ASP A 653 12.14 -26.53 -28.16
C ASP A 653 11.41 -27.60 -28.97
N ASN A 654 10.28 -27.24 -29.59
CA ASN A 654 9.51 -28.12 -30.46
C ASN A 654 10.20 -28.35 -31.82
N THR A 655 11.48 -28.01 -31.92
CA THR A 655 12.39 -28.41 -32.98
C THR A 655 13.25 -29.57 -32.51
N SER A 656 12.74 -30.78 -32.77
CA SER A 656 13.50 -32.00 -33.05
C SER A 656 14.99 -32.01 -32.66
N LYS A 657 15.28 -32.42 -31.41
CA LYS A 657 16.40 -33.28 -30.96
C LYS A 657 16.75 -32.94 -29.50
N GLY A 658 16.18 -33.70 -28.55
CA GLY A 658 16.55 -33.57 -27.13
C GLY A 658 15.64 -34.22 -26.08
N ILE A 659 14.58 -34.93 -26.47
CA ILE A 659 13.61 -35.54 -25.51
C ILE A 659 14.14 -36.85 -24.88
N THR A 660 15.43 -37.18 -24.98
CA THR A 660 15.92 -38.51 -24.59
C THR A 660 16.80 -38.57 -23.34
N GLN A 661 17.20 -37.48 -22.69
CA GLN A 661 18.17 -37.59 -21.57
C GLN A 661 17.61 -37.43 -20.15
N GLU A 662 16.62 -36.56 -19.88
CA GLU A 662 16.14 -36.37 -18.49
C GLU A 662 14.94 -37.24 -18.07
N ASN A 663 14.15 -37.77 -19.01
CA ASN A 663 13.09 -38.74 -18.71
C ASN A 663 13.62 -40.17 -18.49
N ASP A 664 14.90 -40.39 -18.77
CA ASP A 664 15.49 -41.73 -18.86
C ASP A 664 15.84 -42.30 -17.48
N ASP A 665 16.28 -41.47 -16.53
CA ASP A 665 16.75 -41.93 -15.21
C ASP A 665 15.61 -42.42 -14.27
N MET A 666 14.46 -41.73 -14.25
CA MET A 666 13.29 -42.20 -13.47
C MET A 666 12.59 -43.39 -14.14
N SER A 667 12.53 -43.42 -15.46
CA SER A 667 11.93 -44.55 -16.19
C SER A 667 12.73 -45.84 -15.96
N LYS A 668 14.07 -45.74 -15.90
CA LYS A 668 14.99 -46.83 -15.56
C LYS A 668 14.69 -47.48 -14.20
N LEU A 669 14.38 -46.70 -13.17
CA LEU A 669 14.04 -47.24 -11.83
C LEU A 669 12.84 -48.17 -11.85
N PHE A 670 11.88 -47.91 -12.74
CA PHE A 670 10.66 -48.71 -12.89
C PHE A 670 10.72 -49.72 -14.04
N VAL A 671 11.90 -50.00 -14.61
CA VAL A 671 12.09 -51.12 -15.55
C VAL A 671 11.87 -52.46 -14.82
N LYS A 672 12.28 -52.54 -13.55
CA LYS A 672 12.02 -53.70 -12.66
C LYS A 672 11.41 -53.20 -11.34
N PRO A 673 10.09 -52.91 -11.30
CA PRO A 673 9.44 -52.49 -10.07
C PRO A 673 9.33 -53.65 -9.07
N ASP A 674 9.21 -53.33 -7.78
CA ASP A 674 9.02 -54.34 -6.74
C ASP A 674 7.60 -54.93 -6.78
N LEU A 675 6.63 -54.16 -7.29
CA LEU A 675 5.27 -54.61 -7.55
C LEU A 675 4.69 -53.91 -8.78
N MET A 676 3.95 -54.64 -9.63
CA MET A 676 3.28 -54.11 -10.82
C MET A 676 1.86 -54.69 -10.90
N PHE A 677 0.86 -53.84 -11.16
CA PHE A 677 -0.54 -54.25 -11.28
C PHE A 677 -1.32 -53.22 -12.10
N GLY A 678 -1.95 -53.65 -13.20
CA GLY A 678 -2.63 -52.74 -14.14
C GLY A 678 -1.71 -51.61 -14.62
N SER A 679 -2.19 -50.37 -14.57
CA SER A 679 -1.41 -49.17 -14.88
C SER A 679 -0.45 -48.71 -13.76
N PHE A 680 -0.29 -49.48 -12.68
CA PHE A 680 0.48 -49.09 -11.49
C PHE A 680 1.80 -49.86 -11.36
N CYS A 681 2.84 -49.18 -10.87
CA CYS A 681 4.12 -49.78 -10.50
C CYS A 681 4.58 -49.19 -9.17
N ALA A 682 5.14 -50.00 -8.27
CA ALA A 682 5.65 -49.54 -6.99
C ALA A 682 7.12 -49.94 -6.77
N LEU A 683 7.84 -49.08 -6.05
CA LEU A 683 9.17 -49.33 -5.53
C LEU A 683 9.15 -49.19 -4.00
N PHE A 684 9.72 -50.15 -3.30
CA PHE A 684 9.79 -50.19 -1.84
C PHE A 684 11.13 -49.66 -1.33
N ASP A 685 11.16 -49.15 -0.10
CA ASP A 685 12.41 -48.74 0.53
C ASP A 685 13.32 -49.96 0.74
N PRO A 686 14.51 -50.02 0.13
CA PRO A 686 15.44 -51.13 0.28
C PRO A 686 16.08 -51.22 1.67
N LYS A 687 16.07 -50.13 2.45
CA LYS A 687 16.71 -50.06 3.78
C LYS A 687 15.77 -50.49 4.90
N VAL A 688 14.46 -50.49 4.67
CA VAL A 688 13.44 -50.71 5.70
C VAL A 688 12.40 -51.72 5.22
N ASN A 689 12.48 -52.96 5.70
CA ASN A 689 11.53 -54.01 5.39
C ASN A 689 10.37 -54.06 6.41
N ASP A 690 9.66 -52.94 6.54
CA ASP A 690 8.48 -52.78 7.39
C ASP A 690 7.22 -52.51 6.52
N LEU A 691 6.04 -52.93 6.98
CA LEU A 691 4.78 -52.72 6.27
C LEU A 691 4.35 -51.23 6.29
N ASP A 692 4.79 -50.47 7.29
CA ASP A 692 4.53 -49.04 7.38
C ASP A 692 5.59 -48.18 6.66
N SER A 693 6.60 -48.81 6.03
CA SER A 693 7.64 -48.08 5.29
C SER A 693 7.09 -47.41 4.03
N SER A 694 7.67 -46.25 3.69
CA SER A 694 7.26 -45.47 2.52
C SER A 694 7.66 -46.15 1.22
N SER A 695 6.75 -46.12 0.26
CA SER A 695 6.88 -46.73 -1.07
C SER A 695 6.55 -45.69 -2.13
N LEU A 696 7.31 -45.67 -3.21
CA LEU A 696 7.06 -44.80 -4.35
C LEU A 696 6.14 -45.51 -5.35
N LEU A 697 4.90 -45.03 -5.49
CA LEU A 697 3.93 -45.52 -6.45
C LEU A 697 3.95 -44.65 -7.71
N ARG A 698 3.98 -45.28 -8.89
CA ARG A 698 3.84 -44.65 -10.22
C ARG A 698 2.57 -45.16 -10.90
N VAL A 699 1.83 -44.26 -11.52
CA VAL A 699 0.63 -44.55 -12.31
C VAL A 699 0.84 -44.08 -13.74
N LYS A 700 0.66 -44.99 -14.70
CA LYS A 700 0.65 -44.67 -16.13
C LYS A 700 -0.76 -44.27 -16.56
N ILE A 701 -0.90 -43.09 -17.12
CA ILE A 701 -2.15 -42.56 -17.66
C ILE A 701 -1.95 -42.38 -19.17
N GLY A 702 -2.60 -43.20 -20.01
CA GLY A 702 -2.85 -42.81 -21.41
C GLY A 702 -2.64 -43.85 -22.52
N GLY A 703 -3.53 -43.70 -23.52
CA GLY A 703 -3.54 -44.31 -24.86
C GLY A 703 -4.76 -43.88 -25.70
N ALA A 704 -5.95 -43.68 -25.09
CA ALA A 704 -7.19 -43.36 -25.81
C ALA A 704 -7.79 -41.96 -25.53
N VAL A 705 -7.17 -41.15 -24.65
CA VAL A 705 -7.71 -39.83 -24.21
C VAL A 705 -6.71 -38.68 -24.43
N LEU A 706 -5.48 -38.97 -24.83
CA LEU A 706 -4.44 -37.98 -25.09
C LEU A 706 -3.79 -38.31 -26.43
N ASP A 707 -3.91 -37.42 -27.42
CA ASP A 707 -3.26 -37.53 -28.75
C ASP A 707 -1.72 -37.41 -28.68
N SER A 708 -1.12 -37.40 -27.48
CA SER A 708 0.31 -37.22 -27.25
C SER A 708 0.81 -38.07 -26.07
N GLY A 709 1.08 -39.36 -26.32
CA GLY A 709 1.87 -40.22 -25.42
C GLY A 709 1.25 -40.57 -24.06
N SER A 710 1.97 -41.40 -23.29
CA SER A 710 1.56 -41.81 -21.93
C SER A 710 2.15 -40.86 -20.87
N LEU A 711 1.30 -40.34 -19.98
CA LEU A 711 1.67 -39.54 -18.80
C LEU A 711 1.97 -40.45 -17.61
N TYR A 712 3.02 -40.16 -16.84
CA TYR A 712 3.30 -40.87 -15.58
C TYR A 712 3.16 -39.93 -14.39
N LEU A 713 2.31 -40.30 -13.42
CA LEU A 713 2.16 -39.60 -12.14
C LEU A 713 2.66 -40.45 -10.98
N TYR A 714 2.97 -39.82 -9.87
CA TYR A 714 3.64 -40.44 -8.73
C TYR A 714 2.99 -40.04 -7.41
N THR A 715 3.18 -40.86 -6.38
CA THR A 715 2.87 -40.51 -4.99
C THR A 715 3.61 -41.41 -3.99
N LEU A 716 3.61 -41.03 -2.72
CA LEU A 716 4.12 -41.86 -1.61
C LEU A 716 2.96 -42.54 -0.87
N LEU A 717 3.10 -43.83 -0.64
CA LEU A 717 2.16 -44.65 0.14
C LEU A 717 2.94 -45.61 1.04
N SER A 718 2.34 -46.09 2.13
CA SER A 718 2.95 -47.17 2.89
C SER A 718 2.95 -48.47 2.08
N LYS A 719 3.94 -49.32 2.30
CA LYS A 719 4.05 -50.64 1.65
C LYS A 719 2.78 -51.47 1.83
N LYS A 720 2.17 -51.42 3.02
CA LYS A 720 0.86 -52.02 3.32
C LYS A 720 -0.24 -51.54 2.37
N ARG A 721 -0.39 -50.22 2.19
CA ARG A 721 -1.42 -49.65 1.31
C ARG A 721 -1.19 -49.96 -0.16
N VAL A 722 0.07 -50.06 -0.59
CA VAL A 722 0.41 -50.51 -1.95
C VAL A 722 -0.01 -51.95 -2.19
N ILE A 723 0.20 -52.83 -1.21
CA ILE A 723 -0.25 -54.23 -1.27
C ILE A 723 -1.79 -54.31 -1.25
N GLU A 724 -2.46 -53.52 -0.41
CA GLU A 724 -3.93 -53.45 -0.42
C GLU A 724 -4.45 -52.98 -1.78
N LEU A 725 -3.82 -51.99 -2.39
CA LEU A 725 -4.19 -51.47 -3.70
C LEU A 725 -4.00 -52.50 -4.83
N SER A 726 -3.00 -53.38 -4.73
CA SER A 726 -2.75 -54.41 -5.74
C SER A 726 -3.81 -55.53 -5.76
N GLN A 727 -4.54 -55.71 -4.65
CA GLN A 727 -5.64 -56.68 -4.55
C GLN A 727 -6.98 -56.15 -5.09
N VAL A 728 -7.08 -54.85 -5.38
CA VAL A 728 -8.29 -54.26 -5.97
C VAL A 728 -8.35 -54.57 -7.45
N GLU A 729 -9.51 -54.99 -7.95
CA GLU A 729 -9.72 -55.30 -9.37
C GLU A 729 -10.13 -54.05 -10.17
N GLY A 730 -9.42 -53.78 -11.28
CA GLY A 730 -9.66 -52.66 -12.19
C GLY A 730 -8.97 -51.34 -11.82
N ASP A 731 -8.35 -50.69 -12.80
CA ASP A 731 -7.59 -49.45 -12.59
C ASP A 731 -8.46 -48.26 -12.16
N GLU A 732 -9.72 -48.19 -12.60
CA GLU A 732 -10.67 -47.17 -12.15
C GLU A 732 -10.99 -47.29 -10.66
N ASN A 733 -11.18 -48.51 -10.17
CA ASN A 733 -11.44 -48.76 -8.74
C ASN A 733 -10.21 -48.46 -7.89
N ARG A 734 -9.00 -48.76 -8.39
CA ARG A 734 -7.73 -48.38 -7.76
C ARG A 734 -7.57 -46.86 -7.67
N MET A 735 -7.86 -46.14 -8.76
CA MET A 735 -7.83 -44.68 -8.78
C MET A 735 -8.86 -44.08 -7.81
N ARG A 736 -10.07 -44.66 -7.73
CA ARG A 736 -11.10 -44.24 -6.76
C ARG A 736 -10.64 -44.49 -5.32
N MET A 737 -10.03 -45.63 -5.04
CA MET A 737 -9.49 -45.95 -3.71
C MET A 737 -8.36 -44.99 -3.30
N LEU A 738 -7.45 -44.64 -4.22
CA LEU A 738 -6.40 -43.64 -3.99
C LEU A 738 -6.97 -42.27 -3.61
N ASN A 739 -7.96 -41.79 -4.38
CA ASN A 739 -8.51 -40.45 -4.20
C ASN A 739 -9.47 -40.35 -3.00
N HIS A 740 -10.38 -41.32 -2.83
CA HIS A 740 -11.44 -41.23 -1.83
C HIS A 740 -11.10 -41.91 -0.50
N ASN A 741 -10.48 -43.10 -0.54
CA ASN A 741 -10.20 -43.87 0.68
C ASN A 741 -8.87 -43.45 1.29
N PHE A 742 -7.81 -43.37 0.47
CA PHE A 742 -6.49 -42.98 0.96
C PHE A 742 -6.27 -41.47 1.00
N ARG A 743 -7.12 -40.68 0.31
CA ARG A 743 -7.05 -39.21 0.21
C ARG A 743 -5.68 -38.71 -0.25
N VAL A 744 -5.12 -39.38 -1.26
CA VAL A 744 -3.78 -39.11 -1.78
C VAL A 744 -3.86 -38.44 -3.14
N THR A 745 -3.14 -37.33 -3.30
CA THR A 745 -2.98 -36.63 -4.57
C THR A 745 -1.83 -37.23 -5.38
N LEU A 746 -2.07 -37.49 -6.67
CA LEU A 746 -1.03 -37.88 -7.62
C LEU A 746 -0.37 -36.62 -8.19
N VAL A 747 0.96 -36.63 -8.27
CA VAL A 747 1.75 -35.48 -8.74
C VAL A 747 2.66 -35.88 -9.89
N GLY A 748 3.02 -34.93 -10.74
CA GLY A 748 4.11 -35.14 -11.70
C GLY A 748 5.45 -35.30 -11.00
N ARG A 749 6.50 -35.75 -11.71
CA ARG A 749 7.85 -35.97 -11.14
C ARG A 749 8.38 -34.76 -10.35
N LYS A 750 8.15 -33.53 -10.83
CA LYS A 750 8.59 -32.28 -10.16
C LYS A 750 7.77 -31.88 -8.93
N GLY A 751 6.64 -32.55 -8.67
CA GLY A 751 5.78 -32.31 -7.51
C GLY A 751 6.01 -33.28 -6.35
N LEU A 752 6.99 -34.18 -6.45
CA LEU A 752 7.36 -35.11 -5.38
C LEU A 752 7.95 -34.34 -4.18
N SER A 753 7.59 -34.75 -2.96
CA SER A 753 8.08 -34.12 -1.74
C SER A 753 9.55 -34.46 -1.45
N GLY A 754 10.20 -33.71 -0.55
CA GLY A 754 11.58 -34.02 -0.13
C GLY A 754 11.76 -35.42 0.48
N ALA A 755 10.71 -35.99 1.07
CA ALA A 755 10.71 -37.38 1.54
C ALA A 755 10.75 -38.38 0.38
N ALA A 756 10.07 -38.08 -0.74
CA ALA A 756 10.08 -38.91 -1.93
C ALA A 756 11.42 -38.86 -2.65
N GLU A 757 12.06 -37.68 -2.72
CA GLU A 757 13.43 -37.55 -3.25
C GLU A 757 14.44 -38.37 -2.44
N SER A 758 14.31 -38.32 -1.10
CA SER A 758 15.17 -39.09 -0.20
C SER A 758 15.00 -40.60 -0.41
N LEU A 759 13.76 -41.06 -0.60
CA LEU A 759 13.46 -42.46 -0.92
C LEU A 759 14.02 -42.86 -2.30
N ILE A 760 13.88 -42.00 -3.32
CA ILE A 760 14.44 -42.23 -4.66
C ILE A 760 15.97 -42.38 -4.59
N ALA A 761 16.64 -41.51 -3.84
CA ALA A 761 18.09 -41.60 -3.64
C ALA A 761 18.49 -42.92 -2.96
N ASN A 762 17.74 -43.38 -1.95
CA ASN A 762 17.97 -44.67 -1.30
C ASN A 762 17.81 -45.84 -2.27
N ILE A 763 16.76 -45.83 -3.10
CA ILE A 763 16.50 -46.86 -4.12
C ILE A 763 17.60 -46.88 -5.19
N LYS A 764 18.09 -45.71 -5.61
CA LYS A 764 19.20 -45.60 -6.57
C LYS A 764 20.49 -46.20 -6.01
N LEU A 765 20.79 -45.95 -4.73
CA LEU A 765 22.00 -46.47 -4.08
C LEU A 765 21.99 -48.00 -3.91
N SER A 766 20.81 -48.63 -3.79
CA SER A 766 20.69 -50.07 -3.58
C SER A 766 20.61 -50.90 -4.87
N ARG A 767 20.50 -50.25 -6.04
CA ARG A 767 20.37 -50.90 -7.36
C ARG A 767 21.55 -50.51 -8.28
N PRO A 768 22.75 -51.11 -8.11
CA PRO A 768 24.00 -50.55 -8.64
C PRO A 768 24.29 -50.72 -10.15
N ASN A 769 23.39 -51.26 -10.99
CA ASN A 769 23.70 -51.49 -12.42
C ASN A 769 22.79 -50.68 -13.37
N PHE A 770 23.08 -49.39 -13.57
CA PHE A 770 22.45 -48.59 -14.63
C PHE A 770 23.44 -47.92 -15.62
N ASN A 771 24.76 -48.08 -15.44
CA ASN A 771 25.78 -47.38 -16.25
C ASN A 771 26.63 -48.24 -17.20
N GLU A 772 26.34 -49.54 -17.40
CA GLU A 772 27.19 -50.42 -18.23
C GLU A 772 26.76 -50.60 -19.71
N VAL A 773 25.85 -49.76 -20.24
CA VAL A 773 25.44 -49.88 -21.67
C VAL A 773 26.06 -48.80 -22.58
N GLU A 774 26.82 -47.83 -22.04
CA GLU A 774 27.40 -46.74 -22.84
C GLU A 774 28.87 -46.89 -23.24
N ASN A 775 29.62 -47.89 -22.75
CA ASN A 775 31.07 -48.01 -23.01
C ASN A 775 31.50 -49.37 -23.57
N GLY A 776 30.85 -49.83 -24.66
CA GLY A 776 31.13 -51.15 -25.23
C GLY A 776 31.21 -51.18 -26.76
N LEU A 777 31.76 -50.16 -27.43
CA LEU A 777 31.99 -50.18 -28.88
C LEU A 777 33.03 -49.11 -29.29
N VAL A 778 34.32 -49.32 -29.01
CA VAL A 778 35.47 -48.98 -29.89
C VAL A 778 36.73 -49.61 -29.26
N ALA A 779 37.05 -50.85 -29.60
CA ALA A 779 38.42 -51.39 -29.63
C ALA A 779 38.38 -52.83 -30.16
N GLY A 780 38.69 -53.02 -31.43
CA GLY A 780 38.87 -54.36 -31.99
C GLY A 780 38.62 -54.43 -33.49
N LYS A 781 39.59 -53.97 -34.29
CA LYS A 781 39.98 -54.57 -35.57
C LYS A 781 41.20 -53.83 -36.13
N GLU A 782 42.37 -54.42 -35.94
CA GLU A 782 43.37 -54.56 -36.99
C GLU A 782 44.39 -55.62 -36.55
N ASN A 783 44.34 -56.75 -37.24
CA ASN A 783 45.42 -57.73 -37.38
C ASN A 783 45.18 -58.41 -38.75
N CYS A 784 45.78 -57.83 -39.79
CA CYS A 784 46.37 -58.48 -40.96
C CYS A 784 46.95 -57.42 -41.89
#